data_AF-A0A2G9MBD4-F1
#
_entry.id   AF-A0A2G9MBD4-F1
#
_cell.length_a   1.000
_cell.length_b   1.000
_cell.length_c   1.000
_cell.angle_alpha   90.00
_cell.angle_beta   90.00
_cell.angle_gamma   90.00
#
_symmetry.space_group_name_H-M   'P 1'
#
loop_
_entity.id
_entity.type
_entity.pdbx_description
1 polymer ?
#
loop_
_entity_poly.entity_id
_entity_poly.type
_entity_poly.pdbx_seq_one_letter_code
_entity_poly.pdbx_strand_id
1 'polypeptide(L)'
;MREQGFLWFFVLLLVMSVSATATSHYTFEHAEEMRTSGRIEWRDYGSDAFNEAIKKNKPIFLLLTAPSWCYWCHVYTSDDYIYHQDVYPTINEKFIPIYVDADKRQDLTRKYLEGGWPSTTILTPSRERLFGYSGPRPIQNMLVNMKQAVDHVNNNGFATELAYEYKKETPVIPSENQLTNLVNGYSYHTLQVYDSTHGGFGTGQKFPQGKALGFALETYELTENEQFLTLVQNTLQNQYTKVEEIETNYNLFDPVEGGFHRYGTQRDWTPPHYEKMLYDNVKLLKTYSHLLTLDPDNQLAKEVVEKTNTYIQTNWYDEKSGGFYGNTDVHGENEYYGKNPRPAEKPRVEKTKYAEWNAEAIVTYLYLWQETGKYEYKEMAKKSLDFFSQHMVDEFGAYHYYKQDGSKGVQGSLLDNAHLLLVFIEGHDLLEDGEYLQTARKIATYSLENLYDWNSGGFFERNSPDTELYAPGENIDLSKPTEENGVIAYALLKLYTQTGDVSYLNAGIKTLGSKISEAGGLDRGYYIMKAAQFASQSNLVAEYNSKKTNIENIEQKQLQTFWVNNFVNDKVSNQATEFVASEEGLNSFDNSIFLLLFVAFFAGLLSFISPCTLPILPAYIAYTFEASKKNVKGMSLAFFFGLALVFSLLGMSATFVGNFFKTHLTVFSQVAGILLVLFGVYILLGKGFSGLHIKQNKPTTYTSAFLFGGIFGLSWTPCIGPILVAILLLASTASSTLTGGILLFAYAIGLALPLILFSTYLSKLNKTSKLWKIIKGKELYFSLGKRTYTIHTTSLISGLLFITIGYLIFSGTLTVFNQYVGTSTFQKIIFAVEEWLLELVK
;
A
#
# COMPACT_ATOMS: atom_id res chain seq x y z
N MET A 1 -55.92 0.20 3.19
CA MET A 1 -54.94 -0.82 3.61
C MET A 1 -53.86 -1.04 2.54
N ARG A 2 -53.16 0.02 2.09
CA ARG A 2 -52.14 -0.11 1.04
C ARG A 2 -51.01 0.93 1.14
N GLU A 3 -50.74 1.41 2.35
CA GLU A 3 -49.66 2.39 2.60
C GLU A 3 -48.72 2.00 3.76
N GLN A 4 -48.98 0.90 4.48
CA GLN A 4 -48.07 0.42 5.54
C GLN A 4 -47.10 -0.69 5.08
N GLY A 5 -47.24 -1.21 3.85
CA GLY A 5 -46.33 -2.23 3.31
C GLY A 5 -45.04 -1.67 2.68
N PHE A 6 -44.99 -0.39 2.32
CA PHE A 6 -43.86 0.20 1.59
C PHE A 6 -42.75 0.72 2.53
N LEU A 7 -43.12 1.11 3.76
CA LEU A 7 -42.16 1.59 4.77
C LEU A 7 -41.43 0.43 5.45
N TRP A 8 -42.08 -0.73 5.62
CA TRP A 8 -41.44 -1.94 6.16
C TRP A 8 -40.45 -2.59 5.17
N PHE A 9 -40.63 -2.39 3.86
CA PHE A 9 -39.71 -2.91 2.84
C PHE A 9 -38.36 -2.15 2.82
N PHE A 10 -38.38 -0.84 3.10
CA PHE A 10 -37.16 -0.02 3.22
C PHE A 10 -36.42 -0.23 4.55
N VAL A 11 -37.14 -0.56 5.63
CA VAL A 11 -36.53 -0.85 6.94
C VAL A 11 -35.98 -2.28 7.00
N LEU A 12 -36.59 -3.26 6.32
CA LEU A 12 -36.00 -4.61 6.18
C LEU A 12 -34.73 -4.63 5.32
N LEU A 13 -34.62 -3.74 4.33
CA LEU A 13 -33.41 -3.61 3.50
C LEU A 13 -32.26 -2.86 4.19
N LEU A 14 -32.55 -2.10 5.25
CA LEU A 14 -31.56 -1.46 6.14
C LEU A 14 -30.93 -2.44 7.14
N VAL A 15 -31.47 -3.64 7.31
CA VAL A 15 -31.05 -4.60 8.35
C VAL A 15 -30.39 -5.86 7.76
N MET A 16 -30.35 -6.00 6.44
CA MET A 16 -29.58 -7.09 5.82
C MET A 16 -28.19 -6.62 5.42
N SER A 17 -27.37 -6.37 6.44
CA SER A 17 -25.95 -6.67 6.34
C SER A 17 -25.84 -8.16 6.02
N VAL A 18 -25.51 -8.52 4.78
CA VAL A 18 -24.76 -9.75 4.58
C VAL A 18 -23.34 -9.44 5.04
N SER A 19 -23.16 -9.37 6.36
CA SER A 19 -21.93 -9.89 6.95
C SER A 19 -21.87 -11.33 6.46
N ALA A 20 -20.86 -11.65 5.67
CA ALA A 20 -20.44 -13.03 5.58
C ALA A 20 -20.03 -13.42 7.01
N THR A 21 -20.96 -14.02 7.73
CA THR A 21 -20.67 -14.66 9.00
C THR A 21 -20.03 -15.98 8.59
N ALA A 22 -18.69 -16.02 8.59
CA ALA A 22 -18.02 -17.29 8.78
C ALA A 22 -18.54 -17.82 10.13
N THR A 23 -19.48 -18.75 10.06
CA THR A 23 -20.22 -19.24 11.24
C THR A 23 -19.43 -20.30 11.99
N SER A 24 -18.34 -20.80 11.41
CA SER A 24 -17.40 -21.73 12.02
C SER A 24 -15.97 -21.17 11.96
N HIS A 25 -15.35 -21.02 13.13
CA HIS A 25 -13.92 -20.77 13.25
C HIS A 25 -13.17 -22.07 12.90
N TYR A 26 -12.21 -22.00 11.98
CA TYR A 26 -11.35 -23.14 11.60
C TYR A 26 -10.11 -23.19 12.51
N THR A 27 -9.75 -24.37 13.01
CA THR A 27 -8.54 -24.55 13.84
C THR A 27 -7.28 -24.53 12.98
N PHE A 28 -6.13 -24.22 13.60
CA PHE A 28 -4.82 -24.42 12.98
C PHE A 28 -4.68 -25.86 12.49
N GLU A 29 -4.97 -26.83 13.35
CA GLU A 29 -4.84 -28.26 13.05
C GLU A 29 -5.65 -28.60 11.81
N HIS A 30 -6.86 -28.06 11.69
CA HIS A 30 -7.70 -28.29 10.55
C HIS A 30 -7.19 -27.60 9.27
N ALA A 31 -6.67 -26.38 9.36
CA ALA A 31 -6.06 -25.72 8.22
C ALA A 31 -4.79 -26.44 7.74
N GLU A 32 -4.00 -26.95 8.66
CA GLU A 32 -2.81 -27.77 8.39
C GLU A 32 -3.19 -29.15 7.85
N GLU A 33 -4.22 -29.79 8.39
CA GLU A 33 -4.85 -31.00 7.84
C GLU A 33 -5.33 -30.74 6.41
N MET A 34 -6.02 -29.62 6.17
CA MET A 34 -6.50 -29.25 4.84
C MET A 34 -5.33 -29.02 3.88
N ARG A 35 -4.25 -28.36 4.33
CA ARG A 35 -3.00 -28.21 3.58
C ARG A 35 -2.35 -29.55 3.25
N THR A 36 -2.33 -30.48 4.20
CA THR A 36 -1.68 -31.80 4.05
C THR A 36 -2.60 -32.88 3.50
N SER A 37 -3.89 -32.57 3.29
CA SER A 37 -4.92 -33.49 2.78
C SER A 37 -4.65 -34.04 1.38
N GLY A 38 -3.73 -33.40 0.63
CA GLY A 38 -3.45 -33.73 -0.76
C GLY A 38 -4.50 -33.25 -1.76
N ARG A 39 -5.52 -32.47 -1.31
CA ARG A 39 -6.53 -31.90 -2.21
C ARG A 39 -5.95 -30.91 -3.20
N ILE A 40 -5.01 -30.07 -2.75
CA ILE A 40 -4.18 -29.26 -3.64
C ILE A 40 -2.77 -29.81 -3.60
N GLU A 41 -2.19 -30.01 -4.77
CA GLU A 41 -0.83 -30.52 -4.92
C GLU A 41 0.20 -29.41 -4.68
N TRP A 42 0.27 -28.87 -3.46
CA TRP A 42 1.16 -27.76 -3.11
C TRP A 42 2.64 -28.08 -3.39
N ARG A 43 3.36 -27.09 -3.92
CA ARG A 43 4.82 -27.09 -4.12
C ARG A 43 5.43 -26.08 -3.16
N ASP A 44 6.65 -26.37 -2.73
CA ASP A 44 7.48 -25.38 -2.07
C ASP A 44 7.96 -24.33 -3.07
N TYR A 45 8.18 -23.11 -2.61
CA TYR A 45 8.75 -22.07 -3.43
C TYR A 45 10.24 -22.35 -3.68
N GLY A 46 10.62 -22.48 -4.94
CA GLY A 46 12.01 -22.75 -5.34
C GLY A 46 12.14 -22.98 -6.84
N SER A 47 13.36 -23.21 -7.30
CA SER A 47 13.66 -23.33 -8.73
C SER A 47 12.82 -24.40 -9.42
N ASP A 48 12.55 -25.51 -8.73
CA ASP A 48 11.84 -26.66 -9.26
C ASP A 48 10.39 -26.33 -9.63
N ALA A 49 9.68 -25.56 -8.80
CA ALA A 49 8.29 -25.17 -9.06
C ALA A 49 8.18 -24.25 -10.28
N PHE A 50 9.13 -23.31 -10.45
CA PHE A 50 9.17 -22.42 -11.60
C PHE A 50 9.61 -23.13 -12.88
N ASN A 51 10.57 -24.05 -12.79
CA ASN A 51 10.98 -24.90 -13.91
C ASN A 51 9.82 -25.82 -14.35
N GLU A 52 9.04 -26.35 -13.40
CA GLU A 52 7.82 -27.11 -13.69
C GLU A 52 6.78 -26.24 -14.39
N ALA A 53 6.56 -25.01 -13.91
CA ALA A 53 5.63 -24.05 -14.52
C ALA A 53 6.00 -23.74 -15.97
N ILE A 54 7.29 -23.53 -16.25
CA ILE A 54 7.81 -23.32 -17.61
C ILE A 54 7.58 -24.57 -18.46
N LYS A 55 7.98 -25.75 -17.98
CA LYS A 55 7.87 -27.02 -18.74
C LYS A 55 6.42 -27.37 -19.07
N LYS A 56 5.49 -27.11 -18.13
CA LYS A 56 4.06 -27.40 -18.30
C LYS A 56 3.28 -26.26 -18.95
N ASN A 57 3.91 -25.10 -19.18
CA ASN A 57 3.28 -23.86 -19.65
C ASN A 57 2.04 -23.47 -18.82
N LYS A 58 2.18 -23.48 -17.49
CA LYS A 58 1.07 -23.20 -16.55
C LYS A 58 1.38 -21.98 -15.68
N PRO A 59 0.42 -21.06 -15.46
CA PRO A 59 0.58 -20.01 -14.45
C PRO A 59 0.83 -20.58 -13.06
N ILE A 60 1.43 -19.76 -12.20
CA ILE A 60 1.70 -20.09 -10.79
C ILE A 60 0.59 -19.48 -9.94
N PHE A 61 0.02 -20.28 -9.05
CA PHE A 61 -0.88 -19.83 -8.00
C PHE A 61 -0.08 -19.77 -6.69
N LEU A 62 0.43 -18.59 -6.34
CA LEU A 62 1.21 -18.39 -5.12
C LEU A 62 0.28 -17.98 -3.98
N LEU A 63 0.21 -18.81 -2.94
CA LEU A 63 -0.54 -18.54 -1.72
C LEU A 63 0.42 -18.27 -0.56
N LEU A 64 0.44 -17.03 -0.09
CA LEU A 64 1.12 -16.61 1.13
C LEU A 64 0.14 -16.64 2.30
N THR A 65 0.51 -17.35 3.36
CA THR A 65 -0.28 -17.44 4.60
C THR A 65 0.63 -17.36 5.81
N ALA A 66 0.13 -16.85 6.93
CA ALA A 66 0.80 -16.99 8.22
C ALA A 66 0.05 -18.08 9.02
N PRO A 67 0.36 -19.37 8.79
CA PRO A 67 -0.50 -20.45 9.25
C PRO A 67 -0.62 -20.47 10.76
N SER A 68 0.39 -20.03 11.52
CA SER A 68 0.43 -20.17 12.97
C SER A 68 -0.45 -19.18 13.75
N TRP A 69 -0.85 -18.06 13.14
CA TRP A 69 -1.57 -17.01 13.86
C TRP A 69 -2.58 -16.25 13.00
N CYS A 70 -2.76 -16.53 11.71
CA CYS A 70 -3.64 -15.69 10.88
C CYS A 70 -5.05 -16.26 10.77
N TYR A 71 -6.02 -15.64 11.46
CA TYR A 71 -7.44 -16.01 11.38
C TYR A 71 -7.94 -16.16 9.93
N TRP A 72 -7.78 -15.10 9.13
CA TRP A 72 -8.31 -15.06 7.76
C TRP A 72 -7.65 -16.08 6.85
N CYS A 73 -6.44 -16.53 7.19
CA CYS A 73 -5.72 -17.54 6.45
C CYS A 73 -6.43 -18.89 6.61
N HIS A 74 -6.83 -19.25 7.84
CA HIS A 74 -7.62 -20.44 8.11
C HIS A 74 -8.98 -20.42 7.41
N VAL A 75 -9.68 -19.27 7.47
CA VAL A 75 -10.96 -19.09 6.77
C VAL A 75 -10.79 -19.32 5.27
N TYR A 76 -9.73 -18.79 4.67
CA TYR A 76 -9.51 -18.92 3.23
C TYR A 76 -9.10 -20.33 2.80
N THR A 77 -8.42 -21.08 3.67
CA THR A 77 -8.08 -22.50 3.47
C THR A 77 -9.19 -23.45 3.89
N SER A 78 -10.45 -23.10 3.62
CA SER A 78 -11.62 -23.93 3.93
C SER A 78 -12.37 -24.40 2.68
N ASP A 79 -13.35 -25.28 2.90
CA ASP A 79 -14.27 -25.77 1.86
C ASP A 79 -15.13 -24.66 1.23
N ASP A 80 -15.28 -23.51 1.89
CA ASP A 80 -16.04 -22.38 1.36
C ASP A 80 -15.25 -21.52 0.36
N TYR A 81 -13.93 -21.71 0.28
CA TYR A 81 -13.03 -20.90 -0.53
C TYR A 81 -12.05 -21.74 -1.36
N ILE A 82 -10.78 -21.85 -0.96
CA ILE A 82 -9.76 -22.51 -1.80
C ILE A 82 -10.06 -24.00 -1.97
N TYR A 83 -10.54 -24.68 -0.93
CA TYR A 83 -10.88 -26.12 -1.01
C TYR A 83 -12.31 -26.38 -1.51
N HIS A 84 -13.01 -25.35 -1.98
CA HIS A 84 -14.29 -25.53 -2.64
C HIS A 84 -14.16 -26.45 -3.86
N GLN A 85 -15.15 -27.32 -4.07
CA GLN A 85 -15.15 -28.36 -5.11
C GLN A 85 -14.94 -27.84 -6.55
N ASP A 86 -15.26 -26.57 -6.81
CA ASP A 86 -15.03 -25.94 -8.13
C ASP A 86 -13.65 -25.30 -8.26
N VAL A 87 -12.99 -24.99 -7.14
CA VAL A 87 -11.76 -24.19 -7.08
C VAL A 87 -10.53 -25.08 -7.07
N TYR A 88 -10.40 -25.99 -6.10
CA TYR A 88 -9.18 -26.79 -5.96
C TYR A 88 -8.86 -27.68 -7.17
N PRO A 89 -9.83 -28.30 -7.88
CA PRO A 89 -9.49 -29.09 -9.07
C PRO A 89 -8.97 -28.19 -10.19
N THR A 90 -9.52 -26.98 -10.33
CA THR A 90 -9.05 -25.97 -11.29
C THR A 90 -7.60 -25.57 -11.00
N ILE A 91 -7.26 -25.38 -9.71
CA ILE A 91 -5.89 -25.07 -9.28
C ILE A 91 -4.93 -26.20 -9.70
N ASN A 92 -5.23 -27.46 -9.37
CA ASN A 92 -4.35 -28.59 -9.72
C ASN A 92 -4.23 -28.79 -11.24
N GLU A 93 -5.35 -28.64 -11.96
CA GLU A 93 -5.37 -28.89 -13.40
C GLU A 93 -4.68 -27.78 -14.19
N LYS A 94 -4.85 -26.51 -13.81
CA LYS A 94 -4.44 -25.37 -14.64
C LYS A 94 -3.25 -24.56 -14.10
N PHE A 95 -2.86 -24.75 -12.85
CA PHE A 95 -1.78 -23.98 -12.22
C PHE A 95 -0.66 -24.88 -11.70
N ILE A 96 0.48 -24.24 -11.37
CA ILE A 96 1.43 -24.76 -10.38
C ILE A 96 1.12 -24.06 -9.05
N PRO A 97 0.46 -24.74 -8.09
CA PRO A 97 0.16 -24.16 -6.79
C PRO A 97 1.40 -24.17 -5.90
N ILE A 98 1.80 -22.98 -5.42
CA ILE A 98 2.91 -22.80 -4.49
C ILE A 98 2.36 -22.27 -3.17
N TYR A 99 2.71 -22.93 -2.07
CA TYR A 99 2.34 -22.51 -0.73
C TYR A 99 3.55 -21.91 -0.02
N VAL A 100 3.37 -20.76 0.61
CA VAL A 100 4.43 -20.09 1.36
C VAL A 100 3.95 -19.71 2.75
N ASP A 101 4.68 -20.18 3.75
CA ASP A 101 4.58 -19.72 5.13
C ASP A 101 5.29 -18.37 5.26
N ALA A 102 4.50 -17.35 5.52
CA ALA A 102 4.87 -15.94 5.57
C ALA A 102 5.95 -15.61 6.60
N ASP A 103 5.86 -16.25 7.77
CA ASP A 103 6.80 -16.01 8.87
C ASP A 103 8.14 -16.67 8.56
N LYS A 104 8.14 -17.78 7.83
CA LYS A 104 9.36 -18.52 7.44
C LYS A 104 10.04 -17.98 6.19
N ARG A 105 9.28 -17.25 5.36
CA ARG A 105 9.73 -16.65 4.10
C ARG A 105 9.34 -15.18 4.02
N GLN A 106 9.77 -14.40 5.03
CA GLN A 106 9.49 -12.97 5.08
C GLN A 106 10.09 -12.22 3.87
N ASP A 107 11.17 -12.76 3.33
CA ASP A 107 11.84 -12.38 2.09
C ASP A 107 10.91 -12.42 0.87
N LEU A 108 10.02 -13.42 0.79
CA LEU A 108 8.97 -13.53 -0.24
C LEU A 108 7.74 -12.72 0.12
N THR A 109 7.38 -12.65 1.41
CA THR A 109 6.29 -11.82 1.91
C THR A 109 6.48 -10.36 1.48
N ARG A 110 7.66 -9.78 1.67
CA ARG A 110 7.96 -8.39 1.27
C ARG A 110 7.74 -8.14 -0.22
N LYS A 111 8.02 -9.16 -1.04
CA LYS A 111 7.90 -9.08 -2.49
C LYS A 111 6.47 -9.30 -2.98
N TYR A 112 5.76 -10.29 -2.45
CA TYR A 112 4.51 -10.78 -3.01
C TYR A 112 3.25 -10.46 -2.21
N LEU A 113 3.34 -9.86 -1.02
CA LEU A 113 2.16 -9.52 -0.21
C LEU A 113 1.25 -8.50 -0.92
N GLU A 114 -0.04 -8.83 -1.04
CA GLU A 114 -1.07 -8.01 -1.72
C GLU A 114 -1.89 -7.19 -0.71
N GLY A 115 -1.18 -6.45 0.14
CA GLY A 115 -1.75 -5.54 1.13
C GLY A 115 -2.22 -6.17 2.45
N GLY A 116 -2.35 -7.50 2.55
CA GLY A 116 -2.77 -8.17 3.77
C GLY A 116 -2.82 -9.69 3.67
N TRP A 117 -3.30 -10.33 4.72
CA TRP A 117 -3.32 -11.79 4.86
C TRP A 117 -4.73 -12.38 4.75
N PRO A 118 -4.89 -13.61 4.26
CA PRO A 118 -3.95 -14.33 3.38
C PRO A 118 -3.77 -13.58 2.06
N SER A 119 -2.71 -13.87 1.32
CA SER A 119 -2.42 -13.21 0.05
C SER A 119 -2.30 -14.22 -1.07
N THR A 120 -3.03 -14.00 -2.16
CA THR A 120 -2.89 -14.77 -3.40
C THR A 120 -2.30 -13.89 -4.48
N THR A 121 -1.20 -14.36 -5.07
CA THR A 121 -0.58 -13.75 -6.23
C THR A 121 -0.54 -14.77 -7.36
N ILE A 122 -1.10 -14.41 -8.51
CA ILE A 122 -1.04 -15.24 -9.71
C ILE A 122 0.06 -14.70 -10.61
N LEU A 123 1.01 -15.57 -10.96
CA LEU A 123 2.18 -15.21 -11.75
C LEU A 123 2.24 -15.99 -13.07
N THR A 124 2.89 -15.43 -14.07
CA THR A 124 3.39 -16.24 -15.20
C THR A 124 4.55 -17.14 -14.72
N PRO A 125 4.94 -18.16 -15.49
CA PRO A 125 6.13 -18.95 -15.19
C PRO A 125 7.44 -18.14 -15.09
N SER A 126 7.50 -16.94 -15.69
CA SER A 126 8.65 -16.04 -15.55
C SER A 126 8.56 -15.06 -14.38
N ARG A 127 7.52 -15.16 -13.54
CA ARG A 127 7.20 -14.29 -12.38
C ARG A 127 6.54 -12.95 -12.70
N GLU A 128 6.08 -12.72 -13.92
CA GLU A 128 5.26 -11.54 -14.18
C GLU A 128 3.96 -11.64 -13.37
N ARG A 129 3.61 -10.57 -12.64
CA ARG A 129 2.41 -10.54 -11.80
C ARG A 129 1.17 -10.26 -12.65
N LEU A 130 0.26 -11.22 -12.71
CA LEU A 130 -0.99 -11.11 -13.45
C LEU A 130 -2.13 -10.59 -12.57
N PHE A 131 -2.30 -11.20 -11.40
CA PHE A 131 -3.34 -10.82 -10.43
C PHE A 131 -2.79 -10.89 -9.01
N GLY A 132 -3.31 -10.04 -8.15
CA GLY A 132 -2.91 -9.93 -6.76
C GLY A 132 -4.09 -9.53 -5.89
N TYR A 133 -4.35 -10.27 -4.82
CA TYR A 133 -5.36 -9.90 -3.85
C TYR A 133 -5.09 -10.49 -2.46
N SER A 134 -5.52 -9.75 -1.44
CA SER A 134 -5.59 -10.22 -0.06
C SER A 134 -7.02 -10.59 0.35
N GLY A 135 -7.10 -11.45 1.36
CA GLY A 135 -8.33 -11.90 2.00
C GLY A 135 -9.11 -12.94 1.16
N PRO A 136 -10.13 -13.59 1.78
CA PRO A 136 -11.02 -14.49 1.06
C PRO A 136 -11.75 -13.79 -0.09
N ARG A 137 -11.93 -14.50 -1.21
CA ARG A 137 -12.62 -13.99 -2.40
C ARG A 137 -13.82 -14.86 -2.77
N PRO A 138 -14.90 -14.27 -3.31
CA PRO A 138 -15.99 -15.05 -3.87
C PRO A 138 -15.50 -16.04 -4.93
N ILE A 139 -16.00 -17.27 -4.88
CA ILE A 139 -15.60 -18.38 -5.77
C ILE A 139 -15.63 -17.97 -7.25
N GLN A 140 -16.71 -17.31 -7.68
CA GLN A 140 -16.84 -16.88 -9.07
C GLN A 140 -15.73 -15.92 -9.50
N ASN A 141 -15.34 -14.98 -8.63
CA ASN A 141 -14.27 -14.04 -8.93
C ASN A 141 -12.92 -14.75 -9.02
N MET A 142 -12.67 -15.74 -8.14
CA MET A 142 -11.46 -16.57 -8.21
C MET A 142 -11.40 -17.32 -9.55
N LEU A 143 -12.49 -17.97 -9.95
CA LEU A 143 -12.56 -18.73 -11.21
C LEU A 143 -12.36 -17.84 -12.45
N VAL A 144 -12.92 -16.64 -12.46
CA VAL A 144 -12.72 -15.67 -13.55
C VAL A 144 -11.26 -15.23 -13.65
N ASN A 145 -10.64 -14.85 -12.53
CA ASN A 145 -9.23 -14.45 -12.49
C ASN A 145 -8.31 -15.61 -12.92
N MET A 146 -8.60 -16.82 -12.45
CA MET A 146 -7.85 -18.01 -12.83
C MET A 146 -7.95 -18.28 -14.34
N LYS A 147 -9.15 -18.20 -14.91
CA LYS A 147 -9.33 -18.36 -16.35
C LYS A 147 -8.52 -17.32 -17.14
N GLN A 148 -8.61 -16.04 -16.76
CA GLN A 148 -7.86 -14.97 -17.41
C GLN A 148 -6.35 -15.17 -17.34
N ALA A 149 -5.83 -15.67 -16.22
CA ALA A 149 -4.41 -15.95 -16.07
C ALA A 149 -3.94 -17.09 -16.99
N VAL A 150 -4.74 -18.15 -17.10
CA VAL A 150 -4.45 -19.28 -18.01
C VAL A 150 -4.49 -18.80 -19.46
N ASP A 151 -5.51 -18.03 -19.84
CA ASP A 151 -5.63 -17.46 -21.18
C ASP A 151 -4.43 -16.54 -21.49
N HIS A 152 -3.98 -15.73 -20.54
CA HIS A 152 -2.80 -14.88 -20.70
C HIS A 152 -1.53 -15.70 -20.99
N VAL A 153 -1.22 -16.71 -20.16
CA VAL A 153 -0.03 -17.55 -20.34
C VAL A 153 -0.06 -18.31 -21.66
N ASN A 154 -1.23 -18.77 -22.10
CA ASN A 154 -1.38 -19.48 -23.36
C ASN A 154 -1.24 -18.57 -24.59
N ASN A 155 -1.68 -17.32 -24.51
CA ASN A 155 -1.76 -16.43 -25.68
C ASN A 155 -0.56 -15.50 -25.84
N ASN A 156 0.06 -15.04 -24.75
CA ASN A 156 1.05 -13.96 -24.79
C ASN A 156 2.50 -14.44 -24.67
N GLY A 157 2.72 -15.69 -24.23
CA GLY A 157 4.04 -16.16 -23.84
C GLY A 157 4.61 -15.37 -22.66
N PHE A 158 5.86 -15.65 -22.28
CA PHE A 158 6.55 -14.94 -21.21
C PHE A 158 8.07 -14.98 -21.43
N ALA A 159 8.76 -13.88 -21.09
CA ALA A 159 10.21 -13.80 -21.20
C ALA A 159 10.89 -14.51 -20.03
N THR A 160 11.84 -15.41 -20.30
CA THR A 160 12.63 -16.09 -19.25
C THR A 160 13.87 -15.31 -18.82
N GLU A 161 14.19 -14.20 -19.51
CA GLU A 161 15.35 -13.38 -19.16
C GLU A 161 15.14 -12.58 -17.89
N LEU A 162 16.13 -12.68 -17.00
CA LEU A 162 16.23 -11.93 -15.77
C LEU A 162 16.81 -10.55 -16.05
N ALA A 163 15.99 -9.51 -15.95
CA ALA A 163 16.47 -8.13 -15.94
C ALA A 163 16.52 -7.60 -14.50
N TYR A 164 17.71 -7.36 -13.98
CA TYR A 164 17.87 -6.59 -12.74
C TYR A 164 17.81 -5.10 -13.05
N GLU A 165 16.89 -4.40 -12.40
CA GLU A 165 16.80 -2.94 -12.43
C GLU A 165 17.72 -2.34 -11.38
N TYR A 166 19.01 -2.21 -11.72
CA TYR A 166 19.95 -1.44 -10.91
C TYR A 166 20.14 -0.04 -11.50
N LYS A 167 20.03 0.98 -10.64
CA LYS A 167 20.37 2.36 -10.96
C LYS A 167 21.44 2.86 -9.99
N LYS A 168 22.61 3.20 -10.52
CA LYS A 168 23.67 3.82 -9.74
C LYS A 168 23.23 5.22 -9.29
N GLU A 169 23.26 5.43 -7.99
CA GLU A 169 23.05 6.72 -7.32
C GLU A 169 24.36 7.28 -6.75
N THR A 170 24.39 8.59 -6.55
CA THR A 170 25.55 9.25 -5.94
C THR A 170 25.46 9.11 -4.41
N PRO A 171 26.47 8.53 -3.74
CA PRO A 171 26.47 8.44 -2.28
C PRO A 171 26.37 9.82 -1.62
N VAL A 172 25.51 9.93 -0.61
CA VAL A 172 25.33 11.14 0.19
C VAL A 172 26.05 10.98 1.52
N ILE A 173 26.82 11.99 1.92
CA ILE A 173 27.39 12.10 3.27
C ILE A 173 26.56 13.12 4.03
N PRO A 174 25.85 12.73 5.11
CA PRO A 174 25.02 13.66 5.85
C PRO A 174 25.88 14.67 6.62
N SER A 175 25.43 15.91 6.69
CA SER A 175 25.98 16.94 7.58
C SER A 175 25.34 16.86 8.98
N GLU A 176 26.00 17.39 10.01
CA GLU A 176 25.46 17.47 11.38
C GLU A 176 24.07 18.13 11.43
N ASN A 177 23.85 19.18 10.63
CA ASN A 177 22.55 19.83 10.53
C ASN A 177 21.48 18.89 9.95
N GLN A 178 21.84 18.05 8.97
CA GLN A 178 20.90 17.07 8.41
C GLN A 178 20.57 15.96 9.41
N LEU A 179 21.55 15.49 10.18
CA LEU A 179 21.31 14.53 11.27
C LEU A 179 20.34 15.12 12.31
N THR A 180 20.61 16.35 12.75
CA THR A 180 19.75 17.08 13.70
C THR A 180 18.34 17.27 13.16
N ASN A 181 18.20 17.64 11.87
CA ASN A 181 16.90 17.80 11.22
C ASN A 181 16.14 16.49 11.10
N LEU A 182 16.82 15.36 10.89
CA LEU A 182 16.19 14.05 10.86
C LEU A 182 15.58 13.70 12.22
N VAL A 183 16.34 13.87 13.30
CA VAL A 183 15.88 13.60 14.67
C VAL A 183 14.66 14.49 15.00
N ASN A 184 14.78 15.80 14.76
CA ASN A 184 13.68 16.75 15.00
C ASN A 184 12.45 16.45 14.13
N GLY A 185 12.66 16.06 12.87
CA GLY A 185 11.58 15.67 11.96
C GLY A 185 10.84 14.43 12.44
N TYR A 186 11.56 13.44 12.96
CA TYR A 186 10.96 12.24 13.55
C TYR A 186 10.19 12.56 14.86
N SER A 187 10.72 13.43 15.74
CA SER A 187 10.01 13.96 16.91
C SER A 187 8.70 14.64 16.52
N TYR A 188 8.76 15.54 15.53
CA TYR A 188 7.60 16.28 15.04
C TYR A 188 6.56 15.34 14.43
N HIS A 189 6.98 14.41 13.58
CA HIS A 189 6.10 13.44 12.96
C HIS A 189 5.38 12.57 14.01
N THR A 190 6.09 12.12 15.04
CA THR A 190 5.53 11.32 16.15
C THR A 190 4.38 12.04 16.84
N LEU A 191 4.55 13.33 17.17
CA LEU A 191 3.49 14.16 17.76
C LEU A 191 2.36 14.49 16.78
N GLN A 192 2.65 14.62 15.48
CA GLN A 192 1.65 14.92 14.46
C GLN A 192 0.65 13.78 14.25
N VAL A 193 1.13 12.53 14.26
CA VAL A 193 0.29 11.35 14.00
C VAL A 193 -0.28 10.74 15.28
N TYR A 194 0.07 11.30 16.45
CA TYR A 194 -0.47 10.91 17.74
C TYR A 194 -1.97 11.20 17.86
N ASP A 195 -2.74 10.20 18.27
CA ASP A 195 -4.16 10.35 18.60
C ASP A 195 -4.33 10.64 20.10
N SER A 196 -4.47 11.91 20.44
CA SER A 196 -4.68 12.33 21.84
C SER A 196 -6.01 11.85 22.45
N THR A 197 -6.98 11.42 21.63
CA THR A 197 -8.28 10.97 22.13
C THR A 197 -8.24 9.52 22.64
N HIS A 198 -7.65 8.61 21.86
CA HIS A 198 -7.61 7.19 22.18
C HIS A 198 -6.19 6.65 22.39
N GLY A 199 -5.18 7.51 22.47
CA GLY A 199 -3.78 7.09 22.52
C GLY A 199 -3.29 6.44 21.22
N GLY A 200 -1.99 6.15 21.15
CA GLY A 200 -1.34 5.57 19.97
C GLY A 200 -1.37 6.49 18.75
N PHE A 201 -1.30 5.90 17.56
CA PHE A 201 -1.05 6.65 16.33
C PHE A 201 -2.09 6.34 15.25
N GLY A 202 -2.50 7.37 14.50
CA GLY A 202 -3.45 7.25 13.39
C GLY A 202 -4.93 7.27 13.79
N THR A 203 -5.82 7.14 12.80
CA THR A 203 -7.28 7.34 12.94
C THR A 203 -8.13 6.11 12.62
N GLY A 204 -7.52 5.01 12.19
CA GLY A 204 -8.19 3.74 11.85
C GLY A 204 -7.77 2.61 12.79
N GLN A 205 -7.59 1.40 12.25
CA GLN A 205 -6.95 0.30 12.98
C GLN A 205 -5.60 0.74 13.55
N LYS A 206 -5.25 0.27 14.76
CA LYS A 206 -4.07 0.72 15.49
C LYS A 206 -3.15 -0.43 15.87
N PHE A 207 -1.86 -0.23 15.61
CA PHE A 207 -0.77 -1.11 16.04
C PHE A 207 -0.07 -0.49 17.27
N PRO A 208 0.55 -1.32 18.14
CA PRO A 208 1.12 -0.84 19.40
C PRO A 208 2.31 0.11 19.27
N GLN A 209 3.12 -0.02 18.21
CA GLN A 209 4.24 0.89 17.87
C GLN A 209 5.24 1.08 19.04
N GLY A 210 5.76 -0.02 19.56
CA GLY A 210 6.58 -0.04 20.77
C GLY A 210 7.88 0.77 20.66
N LYS A 211 8.54 0.79 19.50
CA LYS A 211 9.78 1.58 19.28
C LYS A 211 9.48 3.08 19.27
N ALA A 212 8.39 3.51 18.65
CA ALA A 212 7.96 4.90 18.64
C ALA A 212 7.59 5.40 20.04
N LEU A 213 6.95 4.56 20.86
CA LEU A 213 6.68 4.88 22.27
C LEU A 213 7.97 4.95 23.10
N GLY A 214 8.91 4.01 22.91
CA GLY A 214 10.22 4.06 23.57
C GLY A 214 11.00 5.33 23.20
N PHE A 215 10.99 5.71 21.92
CA PHE A 215 11.55 6.99 21.48
C PHE A 215 10.91 8.20 22.16
N ALA A 216 9.60 8.19 22.38
CA ALA A 216 8.93 9.29 23.08
C ALA A 216 9.47 9.44 24.51
N LEU A 217 9.70 8.35 25.24
CA LEU A 217 10.32 8.38 26.56
C LEU A 217 11.76 8.90 26.52
N GLU A 218 12.59 8.39 25.60
CA GLU A 218 13.96 8.89 25.40
C GLU A 218 13.97 10.40 25.07
N THR A 219 13.00 10.86 24.27
CA THR A 219 12.87 12.29 23.93
C THR A 219 12.43 13.13 25.13
N TYR A 220 11.54 12.59 25.97
CA TYR A 220 11.14 13.24 27.21
C TYR A 220 12.34 13.44 28.15
N GLU A 221 13.17 12.41 28.35
CA GLU A 221 14.40 12.50 29.17
C GLU A 221 15.37 13.58 28.67
N LEU A 222 15.48 13.74 27.34
CA LEU A 222 16.40 14.70 26.74
C LEU A 222 15.87 16.14 26.72
N THR A 223 14.54 16.32 26.65
CA THR A 223 13.93 17.63 26.35
C THR A 223 13.01 18.16 27.44
N GLU A 224 12.63 17.31 28.40
CA GLU A 224 11.61 17.58 29.42
C GLU A 224 10.25 18.01 28.83
N ASN A 225 9.99 17.70 27.55
CA ASN A 225 8.71 18.02 26.93
C ASN A 225 7.65 16.98 27.32
N GLU A 226 6.83 17.35 28.31
CA GLU A 226 5.72 16.58 28.88
C GLU A 226 4.73 15.99 27.86
N GLN A 227 4.65 16.54 26.64
CA GLN A 227 3.80 15.97 25.58
C GLN A 227 4.19 14.52 25.25
N PHE A 228 5.48 14.18 25.30
CA PHE A 228 5.95 12.85 25.00
C PHE A 228 5.65 11.85 26.12
N LEU A 229 5.83 12.23 27.38
CA LEU A 229 5.45 11.38 28.53
C LEU A 229 3.93 11.14 28.54
N THR A 230 3.15 12.20 28.37
CA THR A 230 1.68 12.14 28.29
C THR A 230 1.21 11.22 27.16
N LEU A 231 1.87 11.26 26.00
CA LEU A 231 1.58 10.39 24.86
C LEU A 231 1.69 8.92 25.25
N VAL A 232 2.75 8.53 25.94
CA VAL A 232 3.00 7.12 26.32
C VAL A 232 2.03 6.67 27.41
N GLN A 233 1.83 7.49 28.45
CA GLN A 233 0.88 7.19 29.54
C GLN A 233 -0.56 7.07 29.01
N ASN A 234 -0.99 8.00 28.15
CA ASN A 234 -2.32 7.94 27.55
C ASN A 234 -2.48 6.73 26.61
N THR A 235 -1.44 6.37 25.86
CA THR A 235 -1.46 5.17 25.01
C THR A 235 -1.63 3.91 25.85
N LEU A 236 -0.85 3.75 26.92
CA LEU A 236 -0.97 2.62 27.85
C LEU A 236 -2.38 2.54 28.45
N GLN A 237 -2.92 3.68 28.90
CA GLN A 237 -4.25 3.75 29.50
C GLN A 237 -5.37 3.27 28.56
N ASN A 238 -5.25 3.53 27.25
CA ASN A 238 -6.24 3.13 26.25
C ASN A 238 -6.01 1.72 25.69
N GLN A 239 -4.78 1.20 25.76
CA GLN A 239 -4.50 -0.19 25.42
C GLN A 239 -4.92 -1.17 26.52
N TYR A 240 -5.11 -0.67 27.74
CA TYR A 240 -5.47 -1.47 28.90
C TYR A 240 -6.96 -1.84 28.93
N THR A 241 -7.26 -3.04 29.42
CA THR A 241 -8.61 -3.53 29.71
C THR A 241 -8.67 -4.00 31.14
N LYS A 242 -9.72 -3.64 31.87
CA LYS A 242 -9.97 -4.24 33.19
C LYS A 242 -10.57 -5.63 33.05
N VAL A 243 -10.32 -6.48 34.04
CA VAL A 243 -10.82 -7.86 34.05
C VAL A 243 -12.34 -7.94 33.93
N GLU A 244 -13.08 -6.96 34.47
CA GLU A 244 -14.55 -6.91 34.39
C GLU A 244 -15.08 -6.39 33.04
N GLU A 245 -14.20 -5.78 32.23
CA GLU A 245 -14.51 -5.18 30.94
C GLU A 245 -14.21 -6.12 29.76
N ILE A 246 -13.57 -7.27 30.00
CA ILE A 246 -13.16 -8.25 28.97
C ILE A 246 -14.30 -8.61 27.99
N GLU A 247 -15.53 -8.81 28.49
CA GLU A 247 -16.66 -9.22 27.66
C GLU A 247 -17.32 -8.05 26.89
N THR A 248 -16.97 -6.80 27.19
CA THR A 248 -17.65 -5.61 26.65
C THR A 248 -16.73 -4.60 25.98
N ASN A 249 -15.46 -4.52 26.37
CA ASN A 249 -14.48 -3.53 25.90
C ASN A 249 -13.04 -4.06 25.99
N TYR A 250 -12.76 -5.18 25.32
CA TYR A 250 -11.40 -5.71 25.23
C TYR A 250 -10.55 -4.85 24.30
N ASN A 251 -9.42 -4.34 24.80
CA ASN A 251 -8.34 -3.61 24.12
C ASN A 251 -7.12 -4.54 23.92
N LEU A 252 -5.89 -4.03 23.90
CA LEU A 252 -4.73 -4.85 23.52
C LEU A 252 -4.12 -5.62 24.69
N PHE A 253 -4.01 -5.03 25.87
CA PHE A 253 -3.39 -5.69 27.01
C PHE A 253 -4.32 -6.75 27.58
N ASP A 254 -3.78 -7.94 27.84
CA ASP A 254 -4.46 -9.04 28.50
C ASP A 254 -4.30 -8.92 30.02
N PRO A 255 -5.35 -8.55 30.78
CA PRO A 255 -5.25 -8.36 32.23
C PRO A 255 -5.27 -9.66 33.03
N VAL A 256 -5.49 -10.83 32.40
CA VAL A 256 -5.54 -12.12 33.11
C VAL A 256 -4.19 -12.83 33.02
N GLU A 257 -3.67 -13.01 31.81
CA GLU A 257 -2.41 -13.74 31.58
C GLU A 257 -1.23 -12.83 31.26
N GLY A 258 -1.47 -11.56 30.96
CA GLY A 258 -0.44 -10.63 30.52
C GLY A 258 -0.14 -10.69 29.02
N GLY A 259 0.71 -9.76 28.60
CA GLY A 259 1.04 -9.55 27.20
C GLY A 259 -0.02 -8.77 26.44
N PHE A 260 0.31 -8.43 25.21
CA PHE A 260 -0.47 -7.61 24.30
C PHE A 260 -0.86 -8.41 23.06
N HIS A 261 -2.12 -8.23 22.68
CA HIS A 261 -2.67 -8.62 21.40
C HIS A 261 -2.12 -7.74 20.28
N ARG A 262 -2.13 -8.25 19.04
CA ARG A 262 -1.34 -7.72 17.92
C ARG A 262 -1.76 -6.33 17.48
N TYR A 263 -3.05 -6.08 17.34
CA TYR A 263 -3.57 -4.76 16.93
C TYR A 263 -5.05 -4.59 17.26
N GLY A 264 -5.48 -3.34 17.38
CA GLY A 264 -6.89 -2.97 17.53
C GLY A 264 -7.56 -2.78 16.18
N THR A 265 -8.73 -3.38 15.99
CA THR A 265 -9.48 -3.29 14.71
C THR A 265 -10.03 -1.89 14.44
N GLN A 266 -10.20 -1.08 15.49
CA GLN A 266 -10.76 0.26 15.44
C GLN A 266 -9.84 1.29 16.11
N ARG A 267 -10.22 2.58 15.98
CA ARG A 267 -9.47 3.73 16.52
C ARG A 267 -9.35 3.69 18.04
N ASP A 268 -10.30 3.10 18.73
CA ASP A 268 -10.37 2.94 20.18
C ASP A 268 -9.77 1.62 20.69
N TRP A 269 -9.04 0.90 19.83
CA TRP A 269 -8.35 -0.37 20.12
C TRP A 269 -9.23 -1.62 20.20
N THR A 270 -10.56 -1.51 20.14
CA THR A 270 -11.49 -2.63 20.37
C THR A 270 -12.30 -3.06 19.13
N PRO A 271 -12.64 -4.36 18.98
CA PRO A 271 -11.95 -5.48 19.62
C PRO A 271 -10.52 -5.64 19.06
N PRO A 272 -9.61 -6.30 19.79
CA PRO A 272 -8.30 -6.63 19.26
C PRO A 272 -8.38 -7.81 18.29
N HIS A 273 -7.32 -7.94 17.51
CA HIS A 273 -6.89 -9.20 16.94
C HIS A 273 -6.01 -9.90 17.98
N TYR A 274 -6.52 -11.02 18.52
CA TYR A 274 -6.09 -11.61 19.78
C TYR A 274 -4.74 -12.35 19.71
N GLU A 275 -4.16 -12.46 18.52
CA GLU A 275 -2.81 -12.96 18.30
C GLU A 275 -1.81 -12.25 19.21
N LYS A 276 -0.91 -13.00 19.85
CA LYS A 276 0.21 -12.41 20.60
C LYS A 276 1.52 -12.69 19.88
N MET A 277 2.24 -11.62 19.56
CA MET A 277 3.51 -11.69 18.82
C MET A 277 4.68 -11.34 19.74
N LEU A 278 5.76 -12.14 19.68
CA LEU A 278 6.95 -11.90 20.49
C LEU A 278 7.50 -10.49 20.28
N TYR A 279 7.67 -10.09 19.02
CA TYR A 279 8.30 -8.81 18.66
C TYR A 279 7.51 -7.59 19.20
N ASP A 280 6.18 -7.64 19.23
CA ASP A 280 5.36 -6.55 19.78
C ASP A 280 5.50 -6.50 21.30
N ASN A 281 5.41 -7.66 21.95
CA ASN A 281 5.41 -7.80 23.39
C ASN A 281 6.75 -7.42 24.03
N VAL A 282 7.88 -7.80 23.42
CA VAL A 282 9.21 -7.43 23.96
C VAL A 282 9.47 -5.92 23.81
N LYS A 283 9.07 -5.31 22.69
CA LYS A 283 9.17 -3.86 22.48
C LYS A 283 8.32 -3.10 23.50
N LEU A 284 7.08 -3.54 23.75
CA LEU A 284 6.21 -2.93 24.77
C LEU A 284 6.70 -3.18 26.20
N LEU A 285 7.24 -4.37 26.51
CA LEU A 285 7.84 -4.65 27.80
C LEU A 285 9.00 -3.71 28.09
N LYS A 286 9.90 -3.52 27.12
CA LYS A 286 11.01 -2.57 27.23
C LYS A 286 10.47 -1.16 27.48
N THR A 287 9.53 -0.69 26.66
CA THR A 287 8.95 0.65 26.75
C THR A 287 8.26 0.91 28.08
N TYR A 288 7.42 0.00 28.58
CA TYR A 288 6.74 0.23 29.86
C TYR A 288 7.63 0.00 31.07
N SER A 289 8.69 -0.79 30.94
CA SER A 289 9.74 -0.84 31.96
C SER A 289 10.51 0.47 32.03
N HIS A 290 10.80 1.10 30.89
CA HIS A 290 11.37 2.44 30.82
C HIS A 290 10.42 3.50 31.41
N LEU A 291 9.11 3.41 31.14
CA LEU A 291 8.13 4.30 31.77
C LEU A 291 8.21 4.24 33.30
N LEU A 292 8.44 3.07 33.90
CA LEU A 292 8.56 2.92 35.34
C LEU A 292 9.83 3.54 35.94
N THR A 293 10.88 3.79 35.14
CA THR A 293 12.05 4.53 35.62
C THR A 293 11.75 6.03 35.73
N LEU A 294 10.83 6.53 34.91
CA LEU A 294 10.40 7.93 34.86
C LEU A 294 9.20 8.23 35.76
N ASP A 295 8.28 7.27 35.89
CA ASP A 295 7.07 7.35 36.71
C ASP A 295 6.93 6.08 37.59
N PRO A 296 7.73 5.97 38.67
CA PRO A 296 7.78 4.77 39.50
C PRO A 296 6.49 4.49 40.27
N ASP A 297 5.55 5.43 40.34
CA ASP A 297 4.28 5.26 41.06
C ASP A 297 3.14 4.79 40.13
N ASN A 298 3.40 4.67 38.83
CA ASN A 298 2.44 4.22 37.83
C ASN A 298 2.01 2.76 38.05
N GLN A 299 0.90 2.55 38.76
CA GLN A 299 0.41 1.20 39.09
C GLN A 299 0.03 0.40 37.85
N LEU A 300 -0.51 1.07 36.83
CA LEU A 300 -0.88 0.43 35.57
C LEU A 300 0.36 -0.11 34.85
N ALA A 301 1.41 0.69 34.72
CA ALA A 301 2.66 0.24 34.11
C ALA A 301 3.32 -0.90 34.90
N LYS A 302 3.27 -0.87 36.25
CA LYS A 302 3.77 -1.97 37.09
C LYS A 302 3.09 -3.29 36.76
N GLU A 303 1.75 -3.28 36.77
CA GLU A 303 0.97 -4.48 36.46
C GLU A 303 1.27 -4.99 35.04
N VAL A 304 1.31 -4.09 34.07
CA VAL A 304 1.58 -4.42 32.67
C VAL A 304 2.96 -5.03 32.47
N VAL A 305 4.00 -4.45 33.08
CA VAL A 305 5.38 -4.95 33.01
C VAL A 305 5.49 -6.32 33.69
N GLU A 306 4.97 -6.46 34.90
CA GLU A 306 5.04 -7.71 35.66
C GLU A 306 4.35 -8.86 34.92
N LYS A 307 3.11 -8.64 34.45
CA LYS A 307 2.33 -9.67 33.75
C LYS A 307 2.91 -9.98 32.38
N THR A 308 3.31 -8.97 31.59
CA THR A 308 3.90 -9.21 30.26
C THR A 308 5.22 -9.97 30.35
N ASN A 309 6.09 -9.60 31.29
CA ASN A 309 7.34 -10.31 31.50
C ASN A 309 7.11 -11.76 31.95
N THR A 310 6.17 -11.98 32.88
CA THR A 310 5.78 -13.32 33.34
C THR A 310 5.24 -14.16 32.17
N TYR A 311 4.41 -13.57 31.32
CA TYR A 311 3.86 -14.24 30.13
C TYR A 311 4.98 -14.69 29.18
N ILE A 312 5.94 -13.81 28.86
CA ILE A 312 7.06 -14.12 27.96
C ILE A 312 7.94 -15.23 28.54
N GLN A 313 8.31 -15.13 29.82
CA GLN A 313 9.13 -16.14 30.49
C GLN A 313 8.45 -17.52 30.50
N THR A 314 7.16 -17.55 30.83
CA THR A 314 6.42 -18.81 31.01
C THR A 314 6.11 -19.49 29.67
N ASN A 315 5.73 -18.71 28.65
CA ASN A 315 5.17 -19.26 27.42
C ASN A 315 6.16 -19.29 26.25
N TRP A 316 7.11 -18.35 26.20
CA TRP A 316 7.96 -18.18 25.01
C TRP A 316 9.44 -18.41 25.26
N TYR A 317 9.97 -18.19 26.47
CA TYR A 317 11.38 -18.45 26.71
C TYR A 317 11.70 -19.95 26.72
N ASP A 318 12.66 -20.37 25.91
CA ASP A 318 13.17 -21.73 25.89
C ASP A 318 14.27 -21.89 26.95
N GLU A 319 13.87 -22.21 28.18
CA GLU A 319 14.81 -22.41 29.29
C GLU A 319 15.86 -23.50 29.01
N LYS A 320 15.59 -24.46 28.11
CA LYS A 320 16.51 -25.58 27.85
C LYS A 320 17.67 -25.13 26.99
N SER A 321 17.40 -24.47 25.88
CA SER A 321 18.40 -24.13 24.86
C SER A 321 18.68 -22.63 24.71
N GLY A 322 17.89 -21.75 25.34
CA GLY A 322 17.93 -20.31 25.11
C GLY A 322 17.12 -19.89 23.89
N GLY A 323 16.87 -18.58 23.75
CA GLY A 323 15.99 -18.03 22.74
C GLY A 323 14.51 -18.08 23.12
N PHE A 324 13.68 -17.52 22.25
CA PHE A 324 12.28 -17.22 22.45
C PHE A 324 11.45 -17.72 21.27
N TYR A 325 10.33 -18.35 21.58
CA TYR A 325 9.31 -18.82 20.63
C TYR A 325 8.51 -17.65 20.06
N GLY A 326 7.95 -17.85 18.87
CA GLY A 326 7.57 -16.73 18.00
C GLY A 326 6.24 -16.07 18.34
N ASN A 327 5.18 -16.84 18.57
CA ASN A 327 3.83 -16.31 18.73
C ASN A 327 2.89 -17.31 19.43
N THR A 328 1.67 -16.86 19.70
CA THR A 328 0.54 -17.66 20.21
C THR A 328 -0.62 -17.61 19.20
N ASP A 329 -1.24 -18.78 18.97
CA ASP A 329 -2.22 -19.11 17.90
C ASP A 329 -3.66 -18.64 18.19
N VAL A 330 -4.52 -18.64 17.16
CA VAL A 330 -5.81 -17.95 17.02
C VAL A 330 -7.07 -18.74 17.37
N HIS A 331 -6.98 -20.06 17.56
CA HIS A 331 -8.23 -20.82 17.65
C HIS A 331 -9.02 -20.53 18.93
N GLY A 332 -10.29 -20.16 18.75
CA GLY A 332 -11.22 -19.92 19.85
C GLY A 332 -10.81 -18.73 20.71
N GLU A 333 -9.96 -17.82 20.24
CA GLU A 333 -9.47 -16.69 21.03
C GLU A 333 -10.58 -15.76 21.52
N ASN A 334 -11.59 -15.50 20.69
CA ASN A 334 -12.82 -14.82 21.15
C ASN A 334 -13.54 -15.61 22.25
N GLU A 335 -13.51 -16.94 22.17
CA GLU A 335 -14.10 -17.82 23.18
C GLU A 335 -13.21 -18.04 24.40
N TYR A 336 -11.90 -17.81 24.28
CA TYR A 336 -10.89 -18.00 25.30
C TYR A 336 -10.57 -16.68 26.01
N TYR A 337 -10.03 -15.71 25.28
CA TYR A 337 -9.74 -14.38 25.78
C TYR A 337 -11.02 -13.61 26.07
N GLY A 338 -12.03 -13.68 25.20
CA GLY A 338 -13.30 -12.95 25.37
C GLY A 338 -14.23 -13.50 26.47
N LYS A 339 -13.79 -14.46 27.30
CA LYS A 339 -14.55 -15.00 28.44
C LYS A 339 -13.78 -14.88 29.74
N ASN A 340 -14.52 -14.67 30.84
CA ASN A 340 -13.95 -14.74 32.18
C ASN A 340 -14.92 -15.45 33.15
N PRO A 341 -14.58 -16.65 33.69
CA PRO A 341 -13.29 -17.33 33.62
C PRO A 341 -12.98 -17.91 32.23
N ARG A 342 -11.68 -18.02 31.92
CA ARG A 342 -11.20 -18.60 30.65
C ARG A 342 -11.46 -20.12 30.59
N PRO A 343 -11.70 -20.68 29.38
CA PRO A 343 -11.68 -22.13 29.15
C PRO A 343 -10.36 -22.78 29.59
N ALA A 344 -10.40 -24.08 29.88
CA ALA A 344 -9.21 -24.82 30.32
C ALA A 344 -8.21 -25.10 29.17
N GLU A 345 -8.70 -25.19 27.93
CA GLU A 345 -7.89 -25.39 26.74
C GLU A 345 -7.26 -24.06 26.33
N LYS A 346 -5.92 -24.02 26.35
CA LYS A 346 -5.15 -22.80 26.06
C LYS A 346 -4.77 -22.71 24.59
N PRO A 347 -4.65 -21.49 24.05
CA PRO A 347 -4.07 -21.28 22.73
C PRO A 347 -2.67 -21.88 22.60
N ARG A 348 -2.36 -22.41 21.42
CA ARG A 348 -1.06 -23.02 21.13
C ARG A 348 0.05 -21.97 21.07
N VAL A 349 1.27 -22.37 21.44
CA VAL A 349 2.50 -21.60 21.20
C VAL A 349 3.26 -22.14 19.98
N GLU A 350 3.61 -21.27 19.04
CA GLU A 350 4.47 -21.61 17.90
C GLU A 350 5.94 -21.57 18.29
N LYS A 351 6.62 -22.73 18.25
CA LYS A 351 7.94 -22.94 18.85
C LYS A 351 9.12 -22.65 17.90
N THR A 352 8.87 -21.99 16.78
CA THR A 352 9.93 -21.50 15.89
C THR A 352 10.62 -20.27 16.50
N LYS A 353 11.96 -20.24 16.47
CA LYS A 353 12.77 -19.09 16.89
C LYS A 353 13.19 -18.29 15.67
N TYR A 354 12.65 -17.08 15.53
CA TYR A 354 12.99 -16.16 14.44
C TYR A 354 14.10 -15.20 14.85
N ALA A 355 15.08 -14.98 13.97
CA ALA A 355 16.31 -14.24 14.28
C ALA A 355 16.03 -12.78 14.69
N GLU A 356 15.27 -12.02 13.89
CA GLU A 356 14.91 -10.63 14.24
C GLU A 356 14.12 -10.54 15.55
N TRP A 357 13.11 -11.40 15.74
CA TRP A 357 12.25 -11.33 16.94
C TRP A 357 13.06 -11.65 18.21
N ASN A 358 14.00 -12.59 18.10
CA ASN A 358 14.89 -12.93 19.19
C ASN A 358 15.94 -11.87 19.45
N ALA A 359 16.45 -11.18 18.43
CA ALA A 359 17.34 -10.04 18.62
C ALA A 359 16.65 -8.96 19.47
N GLU A 360 15.41 -8.60 19.16
CA GLU A 360 14.61 -7.64 19.93
C GLU A 360 14.34 -8.13 21.37
N ALA A 361 14.05 -9.43 21.54
CA ALA A 361 13.86 -10.03 22.86
C ALA A 361 15.15 -9.97 23.70
N ILE A 362 16.30 -10.33 23.13
CA ILE A 362 17.59 -10.31 23.80
C ILE A 362 17.96 -8.88 24.18
N VAL A 363 17.81 -7.89 23.28
CA VAL A 363 18.01 -6.46 23.60
C VAL A 363 17.13 -6.04 24.78
N THR A 364 15.87 -6.50 24.80
CA THR A 364 14.94 -6.21 25.89
C THR A 364 15.42 -6.80 27.21
N TYR A 365 15.84 -8.07 27.25
CA TYR A 365 16.31 -8.69 28.50
C TYR A 365 17.67 -8.17 28.97
N LEU A 366 18.55 -7.75 28.05
CA LEU A 366 19.77 -7.00 28.39
C LEU A 366 19.40 -5.67 29.07
N TYR A 367 18.46 -4.91 28.49
CA TYR A 367 17.97 -3.67 29.07
C TYR A 367 17.36 -3.90 30.47
N LEU A 368 16.45 -4.87 30.60
CA LEU A 368 15.84 -5.20 31.90
C LEU A 368 16.88 -5.61 32.95
N TRP A 369 17.94 -6.32 32.55
CA TRP A 369 19.04 -6.65 33.45
C TRP A 369 19.77 -5.39 33.92
N GLN A 370 20.11 -4.46 33.01
CA GLN A 370 20.77 -3.20 33.37
C GLN A 370 19.94 -2.38 34.37
N GLU A 371 18.64 -2.27 34.12
CA GLU A 371 17.74 -1.46 34.97
C GLU A 371 17.47 -2.11 36.34
N THR A 372 17.30 -3.43 36.38
CA THR A 372 16.84 -4.12 37.60
C THR A 372 17.95 -4.82 38.38
N GLY A 373 19.11 -5.06 37.77
CA GLY A 373 20.19 -5.86 38.34
C GLY A 373 19.87 -7.35 38.51
N LYS A 374 18.71 -7.84 38.04
CA LYS A 374 18.30 -9.24 38.22
C LYS A 374 19.16 -10.18 37.37
N TYR A 375 19.87 -11.09 38.03
CA TYR A 375 20.77 -12.04 37.39
C TYR A 375 20.06 -12.98 36.40
N GLU A 376 18.81 -13.34 36.66
CA GLU A 376 17.99 -14.16 35.78
C GLU A 376 17.90 -13.57 34.35
N TYR A 377 17.67 -12.27 34.22
CA TYR A 377 17.55 -11.61 32.91
C TYR A 377 18.88 -11.63 32.15
N LYS A 378 20.00 -11.49 32.87
CA LYS A 378 21.34 -11.64 32.31
C LYS A 378 21.53 -13.04 31.73
N GLU A 379 21.18 -14.08 32.49
CA GLU A 379 21.32 -15.47 32.05
C GLU A 379 20.40 -15.78 30.86
N MET A 380 19.17 -15.26 30.86
CA MET A 380 18.25 -15.40 29.74
C MET A 380 18.84 -14.82 28.45
N ALA A 381 19.34 -13.58 28.52
CA ALA A 381 19.96 -12.91 27.38
C ALA A 381 21.23 -13.63 26.92
N LYS A 382 22.14 -13.97 27.85
CA LYS A 382 23.39 -14.67 27.56
C LYS A 382 23.14 -16.01 26.89
N LYS A 383 22.29 -16.85 27.47
CA LYS A 383 21.98 -18.18 26.92
C LYS A 383 21.37 -18.10 25.53
N SER A 384 20.57 -17.06 25.28
CA SER A 384 20.01 -16.80 23.96
C SER A 384 21.07 -16.33 22.96
N LEU A 385 21.97 -15.42 23.34
CA LEU A 385 23.10 -15.02 22.50
C LEU A 385 24.00 -16.21 22.14
N ASP A 386 24.30 -17.07 23.12
CA ASP A 386 25.08 -18.30 22.91
C ASP A 386 24.40 -19.21 21.88
N PHE A 387 23.07 -19.41 22.00
CA PHE A 387 22.29 -20.19 21.05
C PHE A 387 22.38 -19.64 19.62
N PHE A 388 22.15 -18.33 19.44
CA PHE A 388 22.16 -17.71 18.12
C PHE A 388 23.58 -17.68 17.51
N SER A 389 24.62 -17.47 18.33
CA SER A 389 26.01 -17.50 17.87
C SER A 389 26.40 -18.90 17.36
N GLN A 390 25.98 -19.95 18.07
CA GLN A 390 26.35 -21.33 17.75
C GLN A 390 25.52 -21.97 16.64
N HIS A 391 24.23 -21.60 16.52
CA HIS A 391 23.30 -22.30 15.65
C HIS A 391 22.74 -21.45 14.50
N MET A 392 22.81 -20.13 14.57
CA MET A 392 22.09 -19.25 13.62
C MET A 392 23.00 -18.34 12.80
N VAL A 393 24.31 -18.39 12.99
CA VAL A 393 25.28 -17.58 12.25
C VAL A 393 26.45 -18.44 11.77
N ASP A 394 26.76 -18.36 10.49
CA ASP A 394 27.97 -18.94 9.89
C ASP A 394 28.65 -17.95 8.92
N GLU A 395 29.56 -18.41 8.05
CA GLU A 395 30.22 -17.56 7.05
C GLU A 395 29.27 -16.96 5.99
N PHE A 396 28.07 -17.52 5.82
CA PHE A 396 27.05 -17.05 4.89
C PHE A 396 26.01 -16.13 5.55
N GLY A 397 26.29 -15.67 6.77
CA GLY A 397 25.45 -14.75 7.51
C GLY A 397 24.47 -15.45 8.45
N ALA A 398 23.35 -14.79 8.72
CA ALA A 398 22.32 -15.26 9.63
C ALA A 398 21.25 -16.09 8.94
N TYR A 399 20.85 -17.20 9.56
CA TYR A 399 19.63 -17.92 9.21
C TYR A 399 18.40 -17.16 9.72
N HIS A 400 17.30 -17.20 8.98
CA HIS A 400 16.07 -16.51 9.37
C HIS A 400 15.35 -17.13 10.58
N TYR A 401 15.27 -18.46 10.63
CA TYR A 401 14.61 -19.17 11.73
C TYR A 401 15.29 -20.48 12.11
N TYR A 402 14.96 -20.99 13.30
CA TYR A 402 15.30 -22.32 13.80
C TYR A 402 14.05 -23.03 14.35
N LYS A 403 13.83 -24.28 13.94
CA LYS A 403 12.78 -25.15 14.50
C LYS A 403 13.34 -26.19 15.46
N GLN A 404 12.48 -26.75 16.29
CA GLN A 404 12.84 -27.79 17.26
C GLN A 404 13.41 -29.08 16.65
N ASP A 405 13.10 -29.35 15.38
CA ASP A 405 13.67 -30.48 14.61
C ASP A 405 15.07 -30.21 14.05
N GLY A 406 15.62 -29.01 14.27
CA GLY A 406 16.92 -28.57 13.78
C GLY A 406 16.90 -27.94 12.39
N SER A 407 15.74 -27.86 11.72
CA SER A 407 15.63 -27.19 10.43
C SER A 407 15.80 -25.67 10.57
N LYS A 408 16.41 -25.07 9.55
CA LYS A 408 16.70 -23.63 9.48
C LYS A 408 16.09 -23.01 8.25
N GLY A 409 15.85 -21.70 8.31
CA GLY A 409 15.33 -20.90 7.20
C GLY A 409 16.36 -20.54 6.14
N VAL A 410 15.94 -19.69 5.19
CA VAL A 410 16.87 -19.03 4.27
C VAL A 410 17.89 -18.19 5.04
N GLN A 411 19.09 -18.03 4.48
CA GLN A 411 20.18 -17.31 5.14
C GLN A 411 20.63 -16.07 4.37
N GLY A 412 21.27 -15.16 5.10
CA GLY A 412 21.98 -14.00 4.55
C GLY A 412 21.08 -12.84 4.14
N SER A 413 19.85 -12.77 4.67
CA SER A 413 18.96 -11.64 4.46
C SER A 413 19.47 -10.39 5.21
N LEU A 414 19.20 -9.20 4.67
CA LEU A 414 19.53 -7.95 5.36
C LEU A 414 18.80 -7.84 6.71
N LEU A 415 17.54 -8.27 6.77
CA LEU A 415 16.73 -8.22 7.98
C LEU A 415 17.41 -8.93 9.16
N ASP A 416 17.78 -10.20 8.97
CA ASP A 416 18.31 -11.03 10.04
C ASP A 416 19.75 -10.61 10.39
N ASN A 417 20.55 -10.32 9.36
CA ASN A 417 21.93 -9.84 9.55
C ASN A 417 21.96 -8.51 10.31
N ALA A 418 21.09 -7.54 9.98
CA ALA A 418 21.08 -6.24 10.63
C ALA A 418 20.74 -6.37 12.13
N HIS A 419 19.68 -7.11 12.46
CA HIS A 419 19.23 -7.25 13.84
C HIS A 419 20.16 -8.12 14.69
N LEU A 420 20.67 -9.23 14.16
CA LEU A 420 21.65 -10.04 14.89
C LEU A 420 22.99 -9.32 15.02
N LEU A 421 23.45 -8.57 14.01
CA LEU A 421 24.65 -7.75 14.14
C LEU A 421 24.51 -6.77 15.31
N LEU A 422 23.39 -6.05 15.38
CA LEU A 422 23.14 -5.11 16.46
C LEU A 422 23.16 -5.81 17.83
N VAL A 423 22.44 -6.93 17.99
CA VAL A 423 22.33 -7.56 19.31
C VAL A 423 23.63 -8.20 19.79
N PHE A 424 24.49 -8.71 18.90
CA PHE A 424 25.82 -9.19 19.29
C PHE A 424 26.75 -8.07 19.72
N ILE A 425 26.61 -6.88 19.13
CA ILE A 425 27.35 -5.68 19.55
C ILE A 425 26.87 -5.23 20.93
N GLU A 426 25.56 -5.15 21.16
CA GLU A 426 25.00 -4.82 22.49
C GLU A 426 25.38 -5.88 23.54
N GLY A 427 25.33 -7.16 23.17
CA GLY A 427 25.75 -8.26 24.02
C GLY A 427 27.22 -8.16 24.41
N HIS A 428 28.10 -7.82 23.45
CA HIS A 428 29.51 -7.58 23.72
C HIS A 428 29.72 -6.38 24.67
N ASP A 429 29.06 -5.25 24.39
CA ASP A 429 29.16 -4.03 25.21
C ASP A 429 28.77 -4.28 26.67
N LEU A 430 27.75 -5.10 26.91
CA LEU A 430 27.16 -5.28 28.24
C LEU A 430 27.68 -6.50 28.99
N LEU A 431 28.08 -7.57 28.29
CA LEU A 431 28.55 -8.82 28.89
C LEU A 431 30.08 -8.96 28.86
N GLU A 432 30.77 -8.07 28.14
CA GLU A 432 32.24 -8.06 27.98
C GLU A 432 32.80 -9.37 27.37
N ASP A 433 32.01 -10.07 26.57
CA ASP A 433 32.40 -11.34 25.94
C ASP A 433 32.93 -11.13 24.52
N GLY A 434 34.18 -11.53 24.28
CA GLY A 434 34.84 -11.39 22.98
C GLY A 434 34.28 -12.29 21.87
N GLU A 435 33.59 -13.38 22.21
CA GLU A 435 32.98 -14.27 21.21
C GLU A 435 31.81 -13.59 20.47
N TYR A 436 31.06 -12.72 21.17
CA TYR A 436 29.98 -11.94 20.56
C TYR A 436 30.52 -10.91 19.58
N LEU A 437 31.61 -10.23 19.91
CA LEU A 437 32.28 -9.31 18.96
C LEU A 437 32.78 -10.06 17.72
N GLN A 438 33.29 -11.28 17.89
CA GLN A 438 33.74 -12.09 16.77
C GLN A 438 32.58 -12.53 15.88
N THR A 439 31.43 -12.88 16.47
CA THR A 439 30.19 -13.19 15.76
C THR A 439 29.66 -11.98 15.00
N ALA A 440 29.63 -10.80 15.64
CA ALA A 440 29.27 -9.54 14.99
C ALA A 440 30.15 -9.24 13.77
N ARG A 441 31.48 -9.43 13.88
CA ARG A 441 32.41 -9.26 12.75
C ARG A 441 32.09 -10.22 11.59
N LYS A 442 31.74 -11.48 11.85
CA LYS A 442 31.34 -12.42 10.79
C LYS A 442 30.13 -11.92 10.00
N ILE A 443 29.08 -11.48 10.71
CA ILE A 443 27.87 -10.95 10.08
C ILE A 443 28.17 -9.66 9.29
N ALA A 444 28.97 -8.76 9.86
CA ALA A 444 29.37 -7.52 9.20
C ALA A 444 30.20 -7.78 7.93
N THR A 445 31.12 -8.74 7.97
CA THR A 445 31.90 -9.15 6.79
C THR A 445 30.99 -9.67 5.68
N TYR A 446 30.10 -10.63 5.98
CA TYR A 446 29.15 -11.13 4.99
C TYR A 446 28.29 -10.00 4.40
N SER A 447 27.78 -9.11 5.26
CA SER A 447 26.91 -8.00 4.85
C SER A 447 27.65 -7.00 3.95
N LEU A 448 28.90 -6.67 4.24
CA LEU A 448 29.71 -5.76 3.40
C LEU A 448 30.08 -6.37 2.05
N GLU A 449 30.30 -7.68 1.99
CA GLU A 449 30.69 -8.38 0.77
C GLU A 449 29.49 -8.65 -0.15
N ASN A 450 28.35 -9.01 0.44
CA ASN A 450 27.21 -9.52 -0.32
C ASN A 450 26.03 -8.54 -0.43
N LEU A 451 25.85 -7.65 0.54
CA LEU A 451 24.65 -6.80 0.62
C LEU A 451 24.96 -5.30 0.44
N TYR A 452 26.14 -4.82 0.82
CA TYR A 452 26.48 -3.40 0.72
C TYR A 452 26.69 -2.96 -0.74
N ASP A 453 26.02 -1.88 -1.13
CA ASP A 453 26.18 -1.27 -2.43
C ASP A 453 27.40 -0.34 -2.45
N TRP A 454 28.56 -0.87 -2.84
CA TRP A 454 29.80 -0.09 -2.96
C TRP A 454 29.72 1.04 -4.00
N ASN A 455 28.77 1.00 -4.93
CA ASN A 455 28.58 2.06 -5.94
C ASN A 455 27.79 3.26 -5.39
N SER A 456 26.83 3.03 -4.49
CA SER A 456 25.85 4.06 -4.09
C SER A 456 25.62 4.22 -2.58
N GLY A 457 26.14 3.31 -1.77
CA GLY A 457 25.83 3.22 -0.34
C GLY A 457 24.47 2.56 -0.07
N GLY A 458 24.24 2.19 1.18
CA GLY A 458 23.08 1.39 1.58
C GLY A 458 23.26 -0.10 1.29
N PHE A 459 22.38 -0.90 1.87
CA PHE A 459 22.39 -2.36 1.80
C PHE A 459 21.18 -2.86 1.04
N PHE A 460 21.43 -3.76 0.09
CA PHE A 460 20.41 -4.53 -0.61
C PHE A 460 19.76 -5.52 0.35
N GLU A 461 18.48 -5.82 0.10
CA GLU A 461 17.71 -6.76 0.90
C GLU A 461 18.33 -8.16 0.87
N ARG A 462 18.79 -8.60 -0.31
CA ARG A 462 19.24 -9.99 -0.47
C ARG A 462 20.22 -10.20 -1.61
N ASN A 463 21.24 -11.01 -1.33
CA ASN A 463 22.03 -11.75 -2.30
C ASN A 463 22.32 -13.13 -1.67
N SER A 464 21.32 -14.01 -1.73
CA SER A 464 21.32 -15.25 -0.96
C SER A 464 22.11 -16.36 -1.68
N PRO A 465 22.89 -17.17 -0.94
CA PRO A 465 23.56 -18.36 -1.47
C PRO A 465 22.59 -19.53 -1.73
N ASP A 466 21.39 -19.50 -1.13
CA ASP A 466 20.40 -20.60 -1.19
C ASP A 466 19.60 -20.57 -2.50
N THR A 467 20.30 -20.54 -3.63
CA THR A 467 19.74 -20.26 -4.97
C THR A 467 18.55 -21.14 -5.35
N GLU A 468 18.53 -22.39 -4.90
CA GLU A 468 17.49 -23.39 -5.12
C GLU A 468 16.17 -23.07 -4.40
N LEU A 469 16.21 -22.30 -3.31
CA LEU A 469 15.04 -21.86 -2.53
C LEU A 469 14.35 -20.63 -3.14
N TYR A 470 14.80 -20.21 -4.32
CA TYR A 470 14.25 -19.09 -5.08
C TYR A 470 13.88 -19.50 -6.50
N ALA A 471 12.96 -18.75 -7.10
CA ALA A 471 12.81 -18.77 -8.54
C ALA A 471 14.16 -18.38 -9.19
N PRO A 472 14.50 -18.89 -10.39
CA PRO A 472 15.79 -18.61 -11.02
C PRO A 472 16.13 -17.12 -11.05
N GLY A 473 17.23 -16.70 -10.41
CA GLY A 473 17.68 -15.30 -10.29
C GLY A 473 16.91 -14.42 -9.29
N GLU A 474 15.97 -14.98 -8.54
CA GLU A 474 15.28 -14.26 -7.46
C GLU A 474 16.03 -14.30 -6.12
N ASN A 475 17.10 -15.08 -6.03
CA ASN A 475 17.99 -15.07 -4.87
C ASN A 475 18.65 -13.69 -4.66
N ILE A 476 18.61 -12.81 -5.65
CA ILE A 476 19.07 -11.42 -5.59
C ILE A 476 17.86 -10.48 -5.53
N ASP A 477 17.84 -9.58 -4.55
CA ASP A 477 16.90 -8.47 -4.41
C ASP A 477 17.66 -7.18 -4.12
N LEU A 478 17.66 -6.27 -5.09
CA LEU A 478 18.41 -5.01 -5.05
C LEU A 478 17.64 -3.86 -4.38
N SER A 479 16.48 -4.14 -3.76
CA SER A 479 15.78 -3.15 -2.94
C SER A 479 16.59 -2.81 -1.69
N LYS A 480 16.48 -1.56 -1.20
CA LYS A 480 17.18 -1.08 0.00
C LYS A 480 16.16 -0.63 1.05
N PRO A 481 15.57 -1.56 1.82
CA PRO A 481 14.47 -1.23 2.72
C PRO A 481 14.95 -0.37 3.89
N THR A 482 14.13 0.62 4.24
CA THR A 482 14.47 1.72 5.14
C THR A 482 14.78 1.26 6.56
N GLU A 483 13.96 0.37 7.12
CA GLU A 483 14.07 -0.07 8.52
C GLU A 483 15.40 -0.82 8.75
N GLU A 484 15.69 -1.81 7.92
CA GLU A 484 16.87 -2.66 8.06
C GLU A 484 18.16 -1.90 7.73
N ASN A 485 18.10 -0.98 6.75
CA ASN A 485 19.21 -0.06 6.48
C ASN A 485 19.48 0.86 7.69
N GLY A 486 18.44 1.25 8.42
CA GLY A 486 18.58 1.97 9.70
C GLY A 486 19.28 1.12 10.76
N VAL A 487 18.81 -0.12 10.96
CA VAL A 487 19.36 -1.06 11.96
C VAL A 487 20.84 -1.32 11.67
N ILE A 488 21.19 -1.68 10.44
CA ILE A 488 22.57 -2.01 10.08
C ILE A 488 23.48 -0.77 10.10
N ALA A 489 22.99 0.41 9.72
CA ALA A 489 23.76 1.64 9.85
C ALA A 489 24.09 1.93 11.31
N TYR A 490 23.10 1.81 12.21
CA TYR A 490 23.31 1.97 13.64
C TYR A 490 24.34 0.96 14.18
N ALA A 491 24.17 -0.31 13.82
CA ALA A 491 25.04 -1.39 14.26
C ALA A 491 26.49 -1.20 13.77
N LEU A 492 26.71 -0.86 12.50
CA LEU A 492 28.04 -0.66 11.94
C LEU A 492 28.76 0.55 12.55
N LEU A 493 28.04 1.64 12.84
CA LEU A 493 28.63 2.78 13.54
C LEU A 493 29.05 2.43 14.97
N LYS A 494 28.28 1.60 15.68
CA LYS A 494 28.70 1.08 16.99
C LYS A 494 29.91 0.16 16.87
N LEU A 495 29.89 -0.78 15.93
CA LEU A 495 31.00 -1.70 15.68
C LEU A 495 32.29 -0.92 15.33
N TYR A 496 32.16 0.17 14.59
CA TYR A 496 33.28 1.07 14.32
C TYR A 496 33.90 1.62 15.61
N THR A 497 33.10 2.13 16.54
CA THR A 497 33.61 2.69 17.80
C THR A 497 34.35 1.66 18.67
N GLN A 498 34.00 0.37 18.53
CA GLN A 498 34.68 -0.73 19.24
C GLN A 498 35.95 -1.20 18.53
N THR A 499 36.00 -1.13 17.21
CA THR A 499 37.03 -1.84 16.41
C THR A 499 38.01 -0.92 15.68
N GLY A 500 37.63 0.33 15.44
CA GLY A 500 38.39 1.27 14.61
C GLY A 500 38.41 0.94 13.11
N ASP A 501 37.68 -0.10 12.65
CA ASP A 501 37.67 -0.50 11.24
C ASP A 501 36.87 0.49 10.40
N VAL A 502 37.61 1.25 9.59
CA VAL A 502 37.11 2.35 8.77
C VAL A 502 36.06 1.90 7.73
N SER A 503 36.03 0.61 7.39
CA SER A 503 35.02 0.05 6.48
C SER A 503 33.61 0.18 7.07
N TYR A 504 33.47 -0.02 8.38
CA TYR A 504 32.19 0.12 9.08
C TYR A 504 31.74 1.57 9.18
N LEU A 505 32.67 2.50 9.43
CA LEU A 505 32.38 3.94 9.40
C LEU A 505 31.89 4.37 8.01
N ASN A 506 32.57 3.92 6.95
CA ASN A 506 32.18 4.24 5.58
C ASN A 506 30.75 3.77 5.27
N ALA A 507 30.50 2.48 5.49
CA ALA A 507 29.21 1.87 5.19
C ALA A 507 28.08 2.45 6.04
N GLY A 508 28.33 2.68 7.34
CA GLY A 508 27.36 3.29 8.25
C GLY A 508 26.96 4.70 7.84
N ILE A 509 27.94 5.59 7.60
CA ILE A 509 27.67 7.00 7.24
C ILE A 509 27.00 7.13 5.87
N LYS A 510 27.43 6.37 4.86
CA LYS A 510 26.83 6.42 3.51
C LYS A 510 25.42 5.81 3.50
N THR A 511 25.18 4.76 4.28
CA THR A 511 23.84 4.18 4.44
C THR A 511 22.90 5.18 5.09
N LEU A 512 23.33 5.81 6.18
CA LEU A 512 22.58 6.88 6.84
C LEU A 512 22.29 8.05 5.89
N GLY A 513 23.26 8.46 5.08
CA GLY A 513 23.09 9.48 4.06
C GLY A 513 22.09 9.12 2.97
N SER A 514 22.08 7.86 2.52
CA SER A 514 21.10 7.37 1.53
C SER A 514 19.66 7.40 2.03
N LYS A 515 19.47 7.38 3.36
CA LYS A 515 18.17 7.35 4.04
C LYS A 515 17.80 8.66 4.73
N ILE A 516 18.61 9.70 4.59
CA ILE A 516 18.47 10.95 5.34
C ILE A 516 17.16 11.69 5.05
N SER A 517 16.57 11.49 3.86
CA SER A 517 15.29 12.09 3.46
C SER A 517 14.06 11.22 3.76
N GLU A 518 14.26 9.98 4.22
CA GLU A 518 13.19 9.01 4.49
C GLU A 518 12.72 9.11 5.96
N ALA A 519 12.77 10.31 6.55
CA ALA A 519 12.36 10.57 7.92
C ALA A 519 10.84 10.38 8.09
N GLY A 520 10.42 9.27 8.71
CA GLY A 520 9.02 8.97 9.03
C GLY A 520 8.78 7.50 9.33
N GLY A 521 7.52 7.13 9.61
CA GLY A 521 7.10 5.73 9.67
C GLY A 521 7.05 5.06 11.04
N LEU A 522 6.98 5.83 12.13
CA LEU A 522 6.92 5.31 13.52
C LEU A 522 8.02 4.24 13.71
N ASP A 523 7.71 3.02 14.14
CA ASP A 523 8.70 1.98 14.40
C ASP A 523 9.70 1.75 13.25
N ARG A 524 9.27 1.93 11.98
CA ARG A 524 10.14 1.76 10.79
C ARG A 524 11.27 2.79 10.69
N GLY A 525 11.05 4.00 11.22
CA GLY A 525 12.03 5.09 11.19
C GLY A 525 12.96 5.11 12.40
N TYR A 526 12.66 4.33 13.44
CA TYR A 526 13.35 4.37 14.73
C TYR A 526 14.86 4.20 14.59
N TYR A 527 15.34 3.16 13.90
CA TYR A 527 16.78 2.89 13.86
C TYR A 527 17.59 3.86 12.99
N ILE A 528 16.99 4.46 11.95
CA ILE A 528 17.65 5.56 11.22
C ILE A 528 17.85 6.75 12.15
N MET A 529 16.82 7.08 12.95
CA MET A 529 16.90 8.12 13.94
C MET A 529 17.97 7.80 15.00
N LYS A 530 18.02 6.56 15.53
CA LYS A 530 19.08 6.14 16.47
C LYS A 530 20.48 6.23 15.86
N ALA A 531 20.63 5.82 14.60
CA ALA A 531 21.89 5.98 13.86
C ALA A 531 22.30 7.45 13.74
N ALA A 532 21.36 8.35 13.42
CA ALA A 532 21.62 9.78 13.34
C ALA A 532 22.01 10.40 14.69
N GLN A 533 21.28 10.07 15.76
CA GLN A 533 21.60 10.52 17.12
C GLN A 533 23.01 10.06 17.52
N PHE A 534 23.31 8.77 17.33
CA PHE A 534 24.61 8.20 17.70
C PHE A 534 25.76 8.78 16.88
N ALA A 535 25.57 8.96 15.57
CA ALA A 535 26.56 9.58 14.70
C ALA A 535 26.90 11.01 15.13
N SER A 536 25.89 11.80 15.51
CA SER A 536 26.08 13.17 15.97
C SER A 536 26.75 13.23 17.35
N GLN A 537 26.27 12.42 18.31
CA GLN A 537 26.84 12.36 19.68
C GLN A 537 28.30 11.90 19.69
N SER A 538 28.65 10.97 18.80
CA SER A 538 30.01 10.42 18.70
C SER A 538 30.87 11.17 17.67
N ASN A 539 30.38 12.27 17.08
CA ASN A 539 31.10 13.11 16.09
C ASN A 539 31.64 12.32 14.88
N LEU A 540 30.89 11.31 14.43
CA LEU A 540 31.35 10.35 13.42
C LEU A 540 31.42 10.94 12.01
N VAL A 541 30.65 12.00 11.72
CA VAL A 541 30.76 12.69 10.42
C VAL A 541 32.10 13.42 10.30
N ALA A 542 32.56 14.08 11.36
CA ALA A 542 33.87 14.71 11.38
C ALA A 542 34.99 13.66 11.24
N GLU A 543 34.84 12.53 11.93
CA GLU A 543 35.78 11.42 11.84
C GLU A 543 35.83 10.81 10.43
N TYR A 544 34.67 10.62 9.79
CA TYR A 544 34.56 10.20 8.40
C TYR A 544 35.34 11.15 7.47
N ASN A 545 35.15 12.46 7.64
CA ASN A 545 35.84 13.47 6.85
C ASN A 545 37.36 13.43 7.07
N SER A 546 37.82 13.18 8.29
CA SER A 546 39.25 13.06 8.61
C SER A 546 39.91 11.83 7.98
N LYS A 547 39.13 10.76 7.73
CA LYS A 547 39.60 9.46 7.21
C LYS A 547 39.29 9.26 5.72
N LYS A 548 38.86 10.32 5.02
CA LYS A 548 38.39 10.27 3.63
C LYS A 548 39.33 9.54 2.67
N THR A 549 40.63 9.81 2.71
CA THR A 549 41.61 9.13 1.84
C THR A 549 41.70 7.63 2.09
N ASN A 550 41.61 7.19 3.35
CA ASN A 550 41.62 5.76 3.67
C ASN A 550 40.33 5.09 3.16
N ILE A 551 39.19 5.76 3.36
CA ILE A 551 37.89 5.32 2.85
C ILE A 551 37.95 5.16 1.33
N GLU A 552 38.42 6.17 0.59
CA GLU A 552 38.53 6.12 -0.87
C GLU A 552 39.39 4.93 -1.35
N ASN A 553 40.49 4.62 -0.67
CA ASN A 553 41.32 3.46 -1.01
C ASN A 553 40.59 2.11 -0.79
N ILE A 554 39.84 1.99 0.31
CA ILE A 554 39.01 0.80 0.59
C ILE A 554 37.95 0.65 -0.52
N GLU A 555 37.26 1.72 -0.87
CA GLU A 555 36.22 1.70 -1.90
C GLU A 555 36.76 1.32 -3.26
N GLN A 556 37.90 1.88 -3.67
CA GLN A 556 38.53 1.52 -4.94
C GLN A 556 38.88 0.02 -5.00
N LYS A 557 39.34 -0.56 -3.89
CA LYS A 557 39.62 -2.00 -3.79
C LYS A 557 38.33 -2.82 -3.91
N GLN A 558 37.28 -2.44 -3.18
CA GLN A 558 36.03 -3.21 -3.14
C GLN A 558 35.26 -3.13 -4.46
N LEU A 559 35.24 -1.96 -5.12
CA LEU A 559 34.62 -1.76 -6.41
C LEU A 559 35.17 -2.68 -7.51
N GLN A 560 36.44 -3.12 -7.43
CA GLN A 560 37.03 -4.06 -8.40
C GLN A 560 36.41 -5.45 -8.34
N THR A 561 35.92 -5.87 -7.17
CA THR A 561 35.35 -7.21 -6.94
C THR A 561 33.84 -7.18 -6.69
N PHE A 562 33.23 -6.00 -6.76
CA PHE A 562 31.81 -5.80 -6.47
C PHE A 562 30.93 -6.51 -7.51
N TRP A 563 30.22 -7.55 -7.05
CA TRP A 563 29.45 -8.48 -7.88
C TRP A 563 28.38 -7.81 -8.75
N VAL A 564 27.80 -6.69 -8.34
CA VAL A 564 26.79 -5.95 -9.13
C VAL A 564 27.37 -5.40 -10.44
N ASN A 565 28.67 -5.10 -10.47
CA ASN A 565 29.32 -4.56 -11.67
C ASN A 565 29.27 -5.54 -12.85
N ASN A 566 29.15 -6.85 -12.59
CA ASN A 566 28.98 -7.85 -13.64
C ASN A 566 27.66 -7.62 -14.41
N PHE A 567 26.54 -7.31 -13.72
CA PHE A 567 25.26 -7.05 -14.39
C PHE A 567 25.20 -5.70 -15.10
N VAL A 568 25.88 -4.68 -14.55
CA VAL A 568 25.89 -3.32 -15.12
C VAL A 568 26.68 -3.28 -16.43
N ASN A 569 27.79 -4.00 -16.48
CA ASN A 569 28.64 -4.05 -17.67
C ASN A 569 28.00 -4.88 -18.81
N ASP A 570 27.22 -5.91 -18.49
CA ASP A 570 26.54 -6.75 -19.49
C ASP A 570 25.44 -5.99 -20.26
N LYS A 571 24.83 -4.95 -19.69
CA LYS A 571 23.87 -4.08 -20.39
C LYS A 571 24.48 -3.28 -21.56
N VAL A 572 25.82 -3.23 -21.68
CA VAL A 572 26.50 -2.63 -22.84
C VAL A 572 26.64 -3.64 -24.01
N SER A 573 26.41 -4.94 -23.77
CA SER A 573 26.65 -6.00 -24.76
C SER A 573 25.41 -6.63 -25.39
N ASN A 574 24.22 -6.52 -24.78
CA ASN A 574 23.00 -7.09 -25.34
C ASN A 574 22.16 -6.02 -26.04
N GLN A 575 22.33 -5.91 -27.36
CA GLN A 575 21.24 -5.48 -28.23
C GLN A 575 20.03 -6.37 -27.90
N ALA A 576 18.98 -5.76 -27.39
CA ALA A 576 17.69 -6.43 -27.20
C ALA A 576 17.34 -7.14 -28.52
N THR A 577 17.42 -8.46 -28.54
CA THR A 577 16.76 -9.24 -29.58
C THR A 577 15.27 -9.09 -29.36
N GLU A 578 14.69 -8.17 -30.12
CA GLU A 578 13.26 -8.02 -30.30
C GLU A 578 12.61 -9.39 -30.55
N PHE A 579 11.49 -9.57 -29.87
CA PHE A 579 10.54 -10.65 -30.05
C PHE A 579 10.24 -10.90 -31.55
N VAL A 580 10.51 -12.12 -32.03
CA VAL A 580 10.01 -12.59 -33.33
C VAL A 580 8.63 -13.21 -33.10
N ALA A 581 7.60 -12.45 -33.44
CA ALA A 581 6.21 -12.92 -33.44
C ALA A 581 6.00 -14.04 -34.48
N SER A 582 5.25 -15.08 -34.13
CA SER A 582 4.68 -16.00 -35.11
C SER A 582 3.64 -15.26 -35.97
N GLU A 583 3.61 -15.49 -37.29
CA GLU A 583 2.68 -14.85 -38.24
C GLU A 583 1.18 -14.99 -37.88
N GLU A 584 0.80 -15.94 -37.01
CA GLU A 584 -0.57 -16.06 -36.49
C GLU A 584 -0.92 -15.05 -35.38
N GLY A 585 0.07 -14.53 -34.63
CA GLY A 585 -0.13 -13.52 -33.59
C GLY A 585 -0.34 -12.11 -34.14
N LEU A 586 0.10 -11.86 -35.37
CA LEU A 586 -0.13 -10.58 -36.08
C LEU A 586 -1.60 -10.35 -36.43
N ASN A 587 -2.43 -11.41 -36.44
CA ASN A 587 -3.87 -11.31 -36.70
C ASN A 587 -4.74 -11.18 -35.44
N SER A 588 -4.19 -11.27 -34.21
CA SER A 588 -4.97 -11.06 -32.98
C SER A 588 -4.86 -9.63 -32.41
N PHE A 589 -3.86 -8.84 -32.83
CA PHE A 589 -3.66 -7.46 -32.39
C PHE A 589 -4.72 -6.48 -32.88
N ASP A 590 -5.53 -6.85 -33.88
CA ASP A 590 -6.68 -6.05 -34.27
C ASP A 590 -7.78 -6.05 -33.19
N ASN A 591 -7.95 -7.12 -32.40
CA ASN A 591 -9.10 -7.25 -31.48
C ASN A 591 -8.98 -6.41 -30.19
N SER A 592 -7.77 -6.11 -29.72
CA SER A 592 -7.55 -5.36 -28.48
C SER A 592 -7.71 -3.85 -28.66
N ILE A 593 -7.33 -3.30 -29.82
CA ILE A 593 -7.58 -1.88 -30.11
C ILE A 593 -9.08 -1.62 -30.28
N PHE A 594 -9.85 -2.52 -30.90
CA PHE A 594 -11.29 -2.37 -31.02
C PHE A 594 -11.99 -2.30 -29.66
N LEU A 595 -11.57 -3.13 -28.70
CA LEU A 595 -12.12 -3.09 -27.34
C LEU A 595 -11.79 -1.78 -26.62
N LEU A 596 -10.55 -1.31 -26.71
CA LEU A 596 -10.14 -0.03 -26.10
C LEU A 596 -10.87 1.17 -26.73
N LEU A 597 -11.05 1.16 -28.05
CA LEU A 597 -11.85 2.16 -28.76
C LEU A 597 -13.32 2.11 -28.34
N PHE A 598 -13.86 0.92 -28.11
CA PHE A 598 -15.22 0.72 -27.61
C PHE A 598 -15.38 1.29 -26.19
N VAL A 599 -14.48 0.95 -25.27
CA VAL A 599 -14.47 1.50 -23.90
C VAL A 599 -14.36 3.02 -23.91
N ALA A 600 -13.45 3.58 -24.72
CA ALA A 600 -13.29 5.04 -24.84
C ALA A 600 -14.56 5.71 -25.39
N PHE A 601 -15.20 5.12 -26.40
CA PHE A 601 -16.47 5.60 -26.95
C PHE A 601 -17.59 5.60 -25.89
N PHE A 602 -17.76 4.52 -25.13
CA PHE A 602 -18.77 4.43 -24.07
C PHE A 602 -18.47 5.36 -22.90
N ALA A 603 -17.20 5.52 -22.53
CA ALA A 603 -16.79 6.52 -21.55
C ALA A 603 -17.18 7.94 -22.00
N GLY A 604 -17.01 8.26 -23.29
CA GLY A 604 -17.48 9.53 -23.87
C GLY A 604 -18.99 9.70 -23.80
N LEU A 605 -19.74 8.62 -24.05
CA LEU A 605 -21.21 8.61 -23.95
C LEU A 605 -21.70 8.79 -22.51
N LEU A 606 -21.07 8.14 -21.54
CA LEU A 606 -21.37 8.30 -20.11
C LEU A 606 -21.03 9.72 -19.62
N SER A 607 -19.93 10.28 -20.10
CA SER A 607 -19.53 11.67 -19.82
C SER A 607 -20.58 12.70 -20.28
N PHE A 608 -21.38 12.40 -21.31
CA PHE A 608 -22.51 13.25 -21.70
C PHE A 608 -23.60 13.34 -20.62
N ILE A 609 -23.77 12.30 -19.80
CA ILE A 609 -24.77 12.23 -18.70
C ILE A 609 -24.26 12.94 -17.44
N SER A 610 -22.98 13.32 -17.40
CA SER A 610 -22.38 14.00 -16.26
C SER A 610 -23.15 15.29 -15.91
N PRO A 611 -23.44 15.56 -14.62
CA PRO A 611 -24.23 16.71 -14.18
C PRO A 611 -23.67 18.07 -14.62
N CYS A 612 -22.41 18.13 -15.08
CA CYS A 612 -21.75 19.32 -15.58
C CYS A 612 -22.05 19.65 -17.06
N THR A 613 -22.55 18.70 -17.87
CA THR A 613 -22.87 18.92 -19.30
C THR A 613 -24.29 19.48 -19.48
N LEU A 614 -25.23 19.05 -18.63
CA LEU A 614 -26.65 19.40 -18.68
C LEU A 614 -26.92 20.91 -18.61
N PRO A 615 -26.22 21.71 -17.78
CA PRO A 615 -26.41 23.16 -17.72
C PRO A 615 -25.94 23.94 -18.94
N ILE A 616 -25.02 23.36 -19.73
CA ILE A 616 -24.39 24.03 -20.87
C ILE A 616 -25.08 23.66 -22.19
N LEU A 617 -25.85 22.57 -22.18
CA LEU A 617 -26.70 22.15 -23.30
C LEU A 617 -27.59 23.28 -23.86
N PRO A 618 -28.24 24.15 -23.05
CA PRO A 618 -28.99 25.29 -23.55
C PRO A 618 -28.15 26.33 -24.30
N ALA A 619 -26.89 26.55 -23.89
CA ALA A 619 -25.98 27.48 -24.57
C ALA A 619 -25.51 26.92 -25.92
N TYR A 620 -25.19 25.62 -25.98
CA TYR A 620 -24.93 24.91 -27.22
C TYR A 620 -26.13 24.95 -28.19
N ILE A 621 -27.34 24.74 -27.67
CA ILE A 621 -28.58 24.83 -28.45
C ILE A 621 -28.81 26.27 -28.94
N ALA A 622 -28.65 27.29 -28.10
CA ALA A 622 -28.80 28.68 -28.51
C ALA A 622 -27.82 29.02 -29.66
N TYR A 623 -26.56 28.62 -29.54
CA TYR A 623 -25.52 28.84 -30.55
C TYR A 623 -25.78 28.08 -31.86
N THR A 624 -26.21 26.81 -31.78
CA THR A 624 -26.48 25.97 -32.97
C THR A 624 -27.80 26.30 -33.68
N PHE A 625 -28.79 26.87 -32.98
CA PHE A 625 -30.10 27.21 -33.54
C PHE A 625 -30.19 28.61 -34.13
N GLU A 626 -29.28 29.52 -33.79
CA GLU A 626 -29.17 30.82 -34.45
C GLU A 626 -28.58 30.72 -35.87
N ALA A 627 -27.93 29.60 -36.17
CA ALA A 627 -27.58 29.21 -37.52
C ALA A 627 -28.83 28.87 -38.34
N SER A 628 -28.90 29.33 -39.60
CA SER A 628 -30.04 29.07 -40.47
C SER A 628 -30.38 27.57 -40.52
N LYS A 629 -31.67 27.22 -40.47
CA LYS A 629 -32.21 25.84 -40.47
C LYS A 629 -31.60 24.91 -41.54
N LYS A 630 -30.96 25.45 -42.57
CA LYS A 630 -30.32 24.70 -43.67
C LYS A 630 -28.93 24.13 -43.33
N ASN A 631 -28.21 24.68 -42.34
CA ASN A 631 -26.78 24.36 -42.09
C ASN A 631 -26.47 23.74 -40.71
N VAL A 632 -27.49 23.41 -39.91
CA VAL A 632 -27.33 22.87 -38.53
C VAL A 632 -26.43 21.62 -38.47
N LYS A 633 -26.57 20.72 -39.46
CA LYS A 633 -25.72 19.51 -39.56
C LYS A 633 -24.24 19.85 -39.76
N GLY A 634 -23.92 20.74 -40.69
CA GLY A 634 -22.53 21.12 -40.99
C GLY A 634 -21.87 21.89 -39.84
N MET A 635 -22.62 22.72 -39.13
CA MET A 635 -22.11 23.45 -37.96
C MET A 635 -21.89 22.55 -36.75
N SER A 636 -22.76 21.56 -36.56
CA SER A 636 -22.57 20.54 -35.51
C SER A 636 -21.36 19.64 -35.79
N LEU A 637 -21.09 19.34 -37.07
CA LEU A 637 -19.92 18.57 -37.48
C LEU A 637 -18.62 19.38 -37.32
N ALA A 638 -18.63 20.67 -37.69
CA ALA A 638 -17.49 21.55 -37.47
C ALA A 638 -17.16 21.70 -35.97
N PHE A 639 -18.17 21.80 -35.12
CA PHE A 639 -18.01 21.79 -33.67
C PHE A 639 -17.39 20.49 -33.15
N PHE A 640 -17.85 19.33 -33.64
CA PHE A 640 -17.26 18.04 -33.29
C PHE A 640 -15.77 17.97 -33.65
N PHE A 641 -15.38 18.39 -34.84
CA PHE A 641 -13.96 18.36 -35.23
C PHE A 641 -13.09 19.26 -34.35
N GLY A 642 -13.61 20.39 -33.88
CA GLY A 642 -12.91 21.25 -32.91
C GLY A 642 -12.71 20.56 -31.56
N LEU A 643 -13.76 19.89 -31.07
CA LEU A 643 -13.74 19.11 -29.82
C LEU A 643 -12.76 17.92 -29.92
N ALA A 644 -12.87 17.16 -31.01
CA ALA A 644 -12.08 15.97 -31.27
C ALA A 644 -10.59 16.31 -31.43
N LEU A 645 -10.25 17.43 -32.08
CA LEU A 645 -8.86 17.88 -32.19
C LEU A 645 -8.23 18.11 -30.82
N VAL A 646 -8.92 18.81 -29.92
CA VAL A 646 -8.41 19.10 -28.57
C VAL A 646 -8.20 17.81 -27.78
N PHE A 647 -9.17 16.90 -27.75
CA PHE A 647 -9.03 15.63 -27.03
C PHE A 647 -7.96 14.72 -27.65
N SER A 648 -7.85 14.68 -28.96
CA SER A 648 -6.79 13.89 -29.63
C SER A 648 -5.40 14.42 -29.30
N LEU A 649 -5.21 15.75 -29.27
CA LEU A 649 -3.95 16.36 -28.85
C LEU A 649 -3.63 16.12 -27.37
N LEU A 650 -4.64 16.11 -26.50
CA LEU A 650 -4.48 15.72 -25.09
C LEU A 650 -4.10 14.24 -24.95
N GLY A 651 -4.68 13.35 -25.77
CA GLY A 651 -4.32 11.93 -25.82
C GLY A 651 -2.89 11.69 -26.32
N MET A 652 -2.46 12.42 -27.35
CA MET A 652 -1.07 12.34 -27.86
C MET A 652 -0.03 12.88 -26.86
N SER A 653 -0.44 13.76 -25.94
CA SER A 653 0.41 14.32 -24.89
C SER A 653 0.27 13.62 -23.53
N ALA A 654 -0.51 12.54 -23.46
CA ALA A 654 -0.88 11.85 -22.22
C ALA A 654 0.32 11.36 -21.40
N THR A 655 1.42 10.94 -22.06
CA THR A 655 2.64 10.46 -21.38
C THR A 655 3.36 11.56 -20.59
N PHE A 656 3.38 12.80 -21.08
CA PHE A 656 4.00 13.94 -20.40
C PHE A 656 3.03 14.59 -19.40
N VAL A 657 1.76 14.70 -19.80
CA VAL A 657 0.73 15.43 -19.05
C VAL A 657 0.18 14.60 -17.89
N GLY A 658 0.03 13.28 -18.04
CA GLY A 658 -0.55 12.39 -17.03
C GLY A 658 0.22 12.36 -15.70
N ASN A 659 1.56 12.27 -15.76
CA ASN A 659 2.40 12.29 -14.56
C ASN A 659 2.40 13.65 -13.85
N PHE A 660 2.34 14.76 -14.60
CA PHE A 660 2.24 16.10 -14.02
C PHE A 660 0.91 16.33 -13.30
N PHE A 661 -0.20 15.86 -13.89
CA PHE A 661 -1.51 15.92 -13.24
C PHE A 661 -1.52 15.10 -11.96
N LYS A 662 -1.02 13.84 -11.96
CA LYS A 662 -0.98 12.94 -10.79
C LYS A 662 -0.38 13.60 -9.55
N THR A 663 0.69 14.38 -9.71
CA THR A 663 1.40 15.06 -8.60
C THR A 663 0.69 16.34 -8.11
N HIS A 664 -0.15 16.96 -8.95
CA HIS A 664 -0.80 18.24 -8.64
C HIS A 664 -2.35 18.20 -8.67
N LEU A 665 -2.93 17.00 -8.63
CA LEU A 665 -4.38 16.76 -8.74
C LEU A 665 -5.21 17.58 -7.74
N THR A 666 -4.74 17.71 -6.49
CA THR A 666 -5.43 18.46 -5.44
C THR A 666 -5.53 19.94 -5.76
N VAL A 667 -4.42 20.55 -6.18
CA VAL A 667 -4.36 21.98 -6.53
C VAL A 667 -5.23 22.26 -7.76
N PHE A 668 -5.16 21.40 -8.78
CA PHE A 668 -5.97 21.54 -9.98
C PHE A 668 -7.47 21.44 -9.69
N SER A 669 -7.88 20.48 -8.87
CA SER A 669 -9.27 20.29 -8.46
C SER A 669 -9.79 21.48 -7.65
N GLN A 670 -8.98 22.04 -6.74
CA GLN A 670 -9.34 23.24 -5.99
C GLN A 670 -9.54 24.46 -6.90
N VAL A 671 -8.63 24.70 -7.85
CA VAL A 671 -8.76 25.79 -8.83
C VAL A 671 -10.01 25.61 -9.70
N ALA A 672 -10.27 24.39 -10.18
CA ALA A 672 -11.46 24.07 -10.96
C ALA A 672 -12.75 24.28 -10.15
N GLY A 673 -12.77 23.88 -8.88
CA GLY A 673 -13.89 24.09 -7.96
C GLY A 673 -14.20 25.57 -7.75
N ILE A 674 -13.17 26.39 -7.51
CA ILE A 674 -13.32 27.86 -7.37
C ILE A 674 -13.91 28.47 -8.65
N LEU A 675 -13.38 28.10 -9.82
CA LEU A 675 -13.88 28.61 -11.10
C LEU A 675 -15.34 28.23 -11.35
N LEU A 676 -15.77 27.01 -10.99
CA LEU A 676 -17.17 26.57 -11.11
C LEU A 676 -18.10 27.34 -10.16
N VAL A 677 -17.67 27.61 -8.93
CA VAL A 677 -18.44 28.45 -7.98
C VAL A 677 -18.61 29.86 -8.53
N LEU A 678 -17.53 30.48 -9.01
CA LEU A 678 -17.57 31.82 -9.61
C LEU A 678 -18.49 31.85 -10.84
N PHE A 679 -18.46 30.80 -11.66
CA PHE A 679 -19.31 30.67 -12.84
C PHE A 679 -20.79 30.49 -12.45
N GLY A 680 -21.09 29.68 -11.44
CA GLY A 680 -22.44 29.52 -10.91
C GLY A 680 -23.01 30.82 -10.35
N VAL A 681 -22.21 31.60 -9.60
CA VAL A 681 -22.59 32.94 -9.12
C VAL A 681 -22.83 33.90 -10.29
N TYR A 682 -22.00 33.85 -11.34
CA TYR A 682 -22.17 34.66 -12.54
C TYR A 682 -23.50 34.37 -13.26
N ILE A 683 -23.88 33.08 -13.34
CA ILE A 683 -25.18 32.66 -13.90
C ILE A 683 -26.34 33.18 -13.03
N LEU A 684 -26.23 33.10 -11.70
CA LEU A 684 -27.26 33.58 -10.76
C LEU A 684 -27.48 35.09 -10.79
N LEU A 685 -26.47 35.89 -11.15
CA LEU A 685 -26.61 37.34 -11.30
C LEU A 685 -27.39 37.76 -12.56
N GLY A 686 -28.05 36.82 -13.25
CA GLY A 686 -28.82 37.07 -14.48
C GLY A 686 -27.95 37.45 -15.68
N LYS A 687 -26.62 37.41 -15.52
CA LYS A 687 -25.67 37.66 -16.62
C LYS A 687 -25.50 36.43 -17.52
N GLY A 688 -25.70 35.22 -16.99
CA GLY A 688 -25.92 33.97 -17.72
C GLY A 688 -25.03 33.75 -18.97
N PHE A 689 -25.44 32.83 -19.84
CA PHE A 689 -24.88 32.72 -21.21
C PHE A 689 -25.55 33.69 -22.20
N SER A 690 -26.67 34.30 -21.80
CA SER A 690 -27.50 35.16 -22.64
C SER A 690 -27.43 36.65 -22.27
N GLY A 691 -26.75 37.04 -21.19
CA GLY A 691 -26.74 38.40 -20.65
C GLY A 691 -25.58 39.28 -21.08
N LEU A 692 -24.64 38.76 -21.87
CA LEU A 692 -23.79 39.61 -22.72
C LEU A 692 -24.59 39.93 -23.97
N HIS A 693 -25.34 41.04 -23.95
CA HIS A 693 -25.70 41.77 -25.16
C HIS A 693 -24.42 42.40 -25.78
N ILE A 694 -23.37 41.60 -25.98
CA ILE A 694 -22.44 41.85 -27.06
C ILE A 694 -23.32 41.79 -28.30
N LYS A 695 -23.28 42.83 -29.14
CA LYS A 695 -23.81 42.75 -30.50
C LYS A 695 -23.10 41.56 -31.17
N GLN A 696 -23.66 40.36 -31.02
CA GLN A 696 -23.15 39.17 -31.66
C GLN A 696 -23.45 39.37 -33.14
N ASN A 697 -22.45 39.85 -33.86
CA ASN A 697 -22.40 39.62 -35.29
C ASN A 697 -22.49 38.10 -35.46
N LYS A 698 -23.61 37.65 -36.02
CA LYS A 698 -23.98 36.24 -36.18
C LYS A 698 -22.78 35.45 -36.71
N PRO A 699 -22.23 34.49 -35.97
CA PRO A 699 -21.22 33.60 -36.52
C PRO A 699 -21.94 32.59 -37.42
N THR A 700 -21.97 32.86 -38.72
CA THR A 700 -22.66 32.01 -39.71
C THR A 700 -21.75 30.98 -40.36
N THR A 701 -20.50 30.84 -39.90
CA THR A 701 -19.43 30.10 -40.59
C THR A 701 -18.94 28.88 -39.80
N TYR A 702 -18.54 27.83 -40.52
CA TYR A 702 -18.04 26.58 -39.92
C TYR A 702 -16.80 26.80 -39.03
N THR A 703 -15.94 27.76 -39.36
CA THR A 703 -14.74 28.11 -38.57
C THR A 703 -15.08 28.55 -37.15
N SER A 704 -16.15 29.32 -36.99
CA SER A 704 -16.60 29.77 -35.66
C SER A 704 -17.13 28.61 -34.81
N ALA A 705 -17.85 27.67 -35.42
CA ALA A 705 -18.32 26.46 -34.76
C ALA A 705 -17.16 25.54 -34.36
N PHE A 706 -16.12 25.41 -35.20
CA PHE A 706 -14.91 24.66 -34.89
C PHE A 706 -14.13 25.23 -33.70
N LEU A 707 -13.86 26.55 -33.70
CA LEU A 707 -13.18 27.21 -32.57
C LEU A 707 -13.99 27.11 -31.28
N PHE A 708 -15.32 27.23 -31.38
CA PHE A 708 -16.20 27.04 -30.23
C PHE A 708 -16.11 25.61 -29.69
N GLY A 709 -16.08 24.59 -30.55
CA GLY A 709 -15.85 23.20 -30.15
C GLY A 709 -14.52 22.96 -29.43
N GLY A 710 -13.44 23.61 -29.88
CA GLY A 710 -12.12 23.53 -29.23
C GLY A 710 -12.10 24.18 -27.84
N ILE A 711 -12.63 25.41 -27.71
CA ILE A 711 -12.75 26.10 -26.41
C ILE A 711 -13.59 25.27 -25.45
N PHE A 712 -14.64 24.63 -25.97
CA PHE A 712 -15.52 23.79 -25.20
C PHE A 712 -14.83 22.53 -24.69
N GLY A 713 -14.01 21.87 -25.52
CA GLY A 713 -13.20 20.72 -25.12
C GLY A 713 -12.29 21.03 -23.94
N LEU A 714 -11.61 22.19 -23.98
CA LEU A 714 -10.76 22.64 -22.87
C LEU A 714 -11.56 23.01 -21.61
N SER A 715 -12.74 23.60 -21.79
CA SER A 715 -13.60 24.02 -20.66
C SER A 715 -14.29 22.84 -19.96
N TRP A 716 -14.46 21.71 -20.66
CA TRP A 716 -15.08 20.49 -20.14
C TRP A 716 -14.12 19.54 -19.42
N THR A 717 -12.81 19.66 -19.67
CA THR A 717 -11.75 18.86 -19.03
C THR A 717 -11.86 18.77 -17.50
N PRO A 718 -12.13 19.85 -16.74
CA PRO A 718 -12.16 19.77 -15.27
C PRO A 718 -13.40 19.05 -14.71
N CYS A 719 -14.52 19.09 -15.45
CA CYS A 719 -15.82 18.57 -15.03
C CYS A 719 -16.02 17.09 -15.34
N ILE A 720 -15.25 16.58 -16.31
CA ILE A 720 -15.21 15.17 -16.70
C ILE A 720 -13.93 14.51 -16.18
N GLY A 721 -13.18 15.23 -15.34
CA GLY A 721 -11.83 14.92 -14.87
C GLY A 721 -11.62 13.46 -14.51
N PRO A 722 -12.45 12.81 -13.66
CA PRO A 722 -12.22 11.41 -13.28
C PRO A 722 -12.28 10.42 -14.46
N ILE A 723 -13.28 10.55 -15.33
CA ILE A 723 -13.45 9.66 -16.50
C ILE A 723 -12.37 9.95 -17.54
N LEU A 724 -12.10 11.22 -17.79
CA LEU A 724 -11.08 11.65 -18.74
C LEU A 724 -9.67 11.26 -18.27
N VAL A 725 -9.39 11.36 -16.96
CA VAL A 725 -8.12 10.93 -16.35
C VAL A 725 -7.96 9.42 -16.46
N ALA A 726 -9.02 8.63 -16.25
CA ALA A 726 -8.96 7.18 -16.44
C ALA A 726 -8.58 6.82 -17.89
N ILE A 727 -9.18 7.50 -18.88
CA ILE A 727 -8.85 7.30 -20.30
C ILE A 727 -7.46 7.85 -20.67
N LEU A 728 -7.02 8.96 -20.09
CA LEU A 728 -5.66 9.50 -20.29
C LEU A 728 -4.59 8.59 -19.66
N LEU A 729 -4.88 7.96 -18.53
CA LEU A 729 -4.02 6.94 -17.93
C LEU A 729 -3.95 5.71 -18.81
N LEU A 730 -5.09 5.23 -19.31
CA LEU A 730 -5.14 4.15 -20.31
C LEU A 730 -4.32 4.52 -21.57
N ALA A 731 -4.47 5.75 -22.07
CA ALA A 731 -3.70 6.27 -23.21
C ALA A 731 -2.20 6.37 -22.92
N SER A 732 -1.81 6.64 -21.66
CA SER A 732 -0.41 6.71 -21.24
C SER A 732 0.27 5.33 -21.20
N THR A 733 -0.51 4.26 -21.05
CA THR A 733 -0.02 2.87 -21.15
C THR A 733 0.04 2.33 -22.58
N ALA A 734 -0.48 3.09 -23.56
CA ALA A 734 -0.43 2.69 -24.96
C ALA A 734 1.01 2.81 -25.51
N SER A 735 1.42 1.83 -26.32
CA SER A 735 2.77 1.75 -26.88
C SER A 735 3.14 2.87 -27.87
N SER A 736 2.17 3.67 -28.32
CA SER A 736 2.41 4.78 -29.24
C SER A 736 1.56 6.02 -28.92
N THR A 737 2.14 7.22 -29.15
CA THR A 737 1.45 8.51 -29.01
C THR A 737 0.27 8.65 -29.96
N LEU A 738 0.36 8.01 -31.13
CA LEU A 738 -0.73 7.96 -32.12
C LEU A 738 -1.93 7.17 -31.57
N THR A 739 -1.69 6.04 -30.91
CA THR A 739 -2.73 5.21 -30.28
C THR A 739 -3.47 6.00 -29.20
N GLY A 740 -2.74 6.75 -28.35
CA GLY A 740 -3.35 7.66 -27.37
C GLY A 740 -4.24 8.73 -28.01
N GLY A 741 -3.82 9.29 -29.15
CA GLY A 741 -4.63 10.23 -29.93
C GLY A 741 -5.91 9.60 -30.49
N ILE A 742 -5.82 8.40 -31.07
CA ILE A 742 -6.97 7.67 -31.65
C ILE A 742 -7.97 7.28 -30.55
N LEU A 743 -7.50 6.88 -29.37
CA LEU A 743 -8.35 6.53 -28.24
C LEU A 743 -9.20 7.72 -27.78
N LEU A 744 -8.59 8.91 -27.62
CA LEU A 744 -9.30 10.11 -27.21
C LEU A 744 -10.16 10.71 -28.33
N PHE A 745 -9.86 10.39 -29.59
CA PHE A 745 -10.75 10.67 -30.71
C PHE A 745 -12.04 9.83 -30.63
N ALA A 746 -11.94 8.54 -30.32
CA ALA A 746 -13.11 7.67 -30.08
C ALA A 746 -13.96 8.15 -28.91
N TYR A 747 -13.31 8.59 -27.83
CA TYR A 747 -13.97 9.25 -26.70
C TYR A 747 -14.72 10.52 -27.10
N ALA A 748 -14.11 11.38 -27.91
CA ALA A 748 -14.77 12.60 -28.42
C ALA A 748 -15.99 12.28 -29.30
N ILE A 749 -15.95 11.19 -30.06
CA ILE A 749 -17.11 10.71 -30.84
C ILE A 749 -18.25 10.30 -29.91
N GLY A 750 -17.96 9.52 -28.86
CA GLY A 750 -18.95 9.10 -27.87
C GLY A 750 -19.64 10.28 -27.19
N LEU A 751 -18.88 11.33 -26.86
CA LEU A 751 -19.40 12.54 -26.23
C LEU A 751 -20.21 13.43 -27.19
N ALA A 752 -19.81 13.52 -28.46
CA ALA A 752 -20.43 14.38 -29.45
C ALA A 752 -21.69 13.78 -30.09
N LEU A 753 -21.79 12.46 -30.18
CA LEU A 753 -22.90 11.78 -30.86
C LEU A 753 -24.27 12.14 -30.24
N PRO A 754 -24.49 12.10 -28.91
CA PRO A 754 -25.74 12.52 -28.30
C PRO A 754 -26.06 14.00 -28.56
N LEU A 755 -25.06 14.88 -28.55
CA LEU A 755 -25.24 16.32 -28.80
C LEU A 755 -25.73 16.59 -30.22
N ILE A 756 -25.15 15.91 -31.21
CA ILE A 756 -25.53 16.03 -32.62
C ILE A 756 -26.94 15.45 -32.86
N LEU A 757 -27.24 14.30 -32.27
CA LEU A 757 -28.57 13.68 -32.36
C LEU A 757 -29.64 14.56 -31.71
N PHE A 758 -29.34 15.13 -30.54
CA PHE A 758 -30.26 15.99 -29.82
C PHE A 758 -30.48 17.33 -30.53
N SER A 759 -29.44 17.97 -31.06
CA SER A 759 -29.56 19.24 -31.80
C SER A 759 -30.34 19.06 -33.10
N THR A 760 -30.09 17.97 -33.83
CA THR A 760 -30.82 17.66 -35.07
C THR A 760 -32.27 17.28 -34.81
N TYR A 761 -32.57 16.56 -33.72
CA TYR A 761 -33.94 16.26 -33.31
C TYR A 761 -34.71 17.52 -32.89
N LEU A 762 -34.12 18.35 -32.03
CA LEU A 762 -34.71 19.61 -31.60
C LEU A 762 -34.96 20.57 -32.78
N SER A 763 -34.13 20.53 -33.83
CA SER A 763 -34.30 21.39 -35.02
C SER A 763 -35.59 21.13 -35.80
N LYS A 764 -36.15 19.92 -35.62
CA LYS A 764 -37.41 19.48 -36.25
C LYS A 764 -38.64 19.79 -35.39
N LEU A 765 -38.47 20.14 -34.12
CA LEU A 765 -39.58 20.40 -33.20
C LEU A 765 -40.18 21.80 -33.40
N ASN A 766 -41.51 21.89 -33.35
CA ASN A 766 -42.21 23.16 -33.37
C ASN A 766 -41.92 23.95 -32.09
N LYS A 767 -41.59 25.24 -32.25
CA LYS A 767 -41.26 26.19 -31.16
C LYS A 767 -42.39 26.40 -30.13
N THR A 768 -43.57 25.84 -30.36
CA THR A 768 -44.75 25.90 -29.50
C THR A 768 -45.00 24.63 -28.67
N SER A 769 -44.20 23.57 -28.86
CA SER A 769 -44.34 22.30 -28.13
C SER A 769 -44.11 22.44 -26.61
N LYS A 770 -44.75 21.57 -25.81
CA LYS A 770 -44.57 21.53 -24.34
C LYS A 770 -43.11 21.37 -23.93
N LEU A 771 -42.35 20.55 -24.68
CA LEU A 771 -40.92 20.33 -24.45
C LEU A 771 -40.10 21.61 -24.63
N TRP A 772 -40.39 22.43 -25.65
CA TRP A 772 -39.70 23.71 -25.88
C TRP A 772 -39.97 24.73 -24.77
N LYS A 773 -41.18 24.73 -24.22
CA LYS A 773 -41.54 25.56 -23.05
C LYS A 773 -40.83 25.14 -21.76
N ILE A 774 -40.57 23.84 -21.60
CA ILE A 774 -39.79 23.31 -20.46
C ILE A 774 -38.32 23.70 -20.58
N ILE A 775 -37.72 23.55 -21.78
CA ILE A 775 -36.30 23.88 -22.03
C ILE A 775 -36.01 25.39 -21.86
N LYS A 776 -36.94 26.27 -22.26
CA LYS A 776 -36.77 27.72 -22.12
C LYS A 776 -36.89 28.21 -20.67
N GLY A 777 -37.51 27.41 -19.80
CA GLY A 777 -37.81 27.78 -18.41
C GLY A 777 -38.86 28.89 -18.28
N LYS A 778 -39.52 28.96 -17.12
CA LYS A 778 -40.32 30.14 -16.73
C LYS A 778 -39.39 31.31 -16.38
N GLU A 779 -39.77 32.51 -16.79
CA GLU A 779 -39.12 33.77 -16.41
C GLU A 779 -39.52 34.15 -14.99
N LEU A 780 -38.53 34.40 -14.14
CA LEU A 780 -38.70 34.93 -12.79
C LEU A 780 -38.16 36.36 -12.76
N TYR A 781 -38.94 37.28 -12.20
CA TYR A 781 -38.58 38.69 -12.07
C TYR A 781 -38.23 38.95 -10.61
N PHE A 782 -36.99 39.36 -10.36
CA PHE A 782 -36.53 39.76 -9.02
C PHE A 782 -36.09 41.22 -9.05
N SER A 783 -36.62 42.02 -8.12
CA SER A 783 -36.25 43.42 -7.92
C SER A 783 -35.21 43.49 -6.80
N LEU A 784 -34.02 43.97 -7.12
CA LEU A 784 -32.98 44.27 -6.13
C LEU A 784 -32.59 45.74 -6.27
N GLY A 785 -33.13 46.59 -5.40
CA GLY A 785 -33.00 48.04 -5.51
C GLY A 785 -33.73 48.61 -6.74
N LYS A 786 -33.11 49.54 -7.48
CA LYS A 786 -33.69 50.18 -8.68
C LYS A 786 -33.55 49.36 -9.98
N ARG A 787 -33.00 48.13 -9.93
CA ARG A 787 -32.79 47.28 -11.11
C ARG A 787 -33.64 46.01 -11.02
N THR A 788 -34.37 45.72 -12.09
CA THR A 788 -35.12 44.48 -12.27
C THR A 788 -34.25 43.48 -13.03
N TYR A 789 -34.03 42.31 -12.43
CA TYR A 789 -33.30 41.21 -13.06
C TYR A 789 -34.29 40.14 -13.53
N THR A 790 -34.11 39.68 -14.77
CA THR A 790 -34.87 38.58 -15.37
C THR A 790 -34.01 37.32 -15.35
N ILE A 791 -34.43 36.30 -14.62
CA ILE A 791 -33.70 35.03 -14.53
C ILE A 791 -34.65 33.90 -14.96
N HIS A 792 -34.20 33.06 -15.88
CA HIS A 792 -34.92 31.84 -16.23
C HIS A 792 -34.73 30.79 -15.13
N THR A 793 -35.79 30.07 -14.79
CA THR A 793 -35.76 28.92 -13.85
C THR A 793 -34.65 27.90 -14.18
N THR A 794 -34.34 27.71 -15.45
CA THR A 794 -33.23 26.83 -15.90
C THR A 794 -31.86 27.38 -15.55
N SER A 795 -31.66 28.70 -15.66
CA SER A 795 -30.44 29.39 -15.23
C SER A 795 -30.28 29.38 -13.71
N LEU A 796 -31.38 29.48 -12.95
CA LEU A 796 -31.37 29.38 -11.49
C LEU A 796 -30.90 28.00 -11.01
N ILE A 797 -31.51 26.93 -11.55
CA ILE A 797 -31.15 25.54 -11.23
C ILE A 797 -29.71 25.26 -11.62
N SER A 798 -29.30 25.68 -12.82
CA SER A 798 -27.93 25.51 -13.31
C SER A 798 -26.91 26.24 -12.43
N GLY A 799 -27.18 27.50 -12.06
CA GLY A 799 -26.29 28.30 -11.22
C GLY A 799 -26.11 27.72 -9.82
N LEU A 800 -27.20 27.26 -9.19
CA LEU A 800 -27.14 26.55 -7.90
C LEU A 800 -26.36 25.23 -8.01
N LEU A 801 -26.60 24.44 -9.06
CA LEU A 801 -25.90 23.19 -9.30
C LEU A 801 -24.38 23.40 -9.46
N PHE A 802 -23.95 24.41 -10.22
CA PHE A 802 -22.53 24.76 -10.40
C PHE A 802 -21.86 25.19 -9.09
N ILE A 803 -22.56 25.95 -8.24
CA ILE A 803 -22.04 26.34 -6.92
C ILE A 803 -21.88 25.11 -6.03
N THR A 804 -22.89 24.23 -5.98
CA THR A 804 -22.85 23.02 -5.15
C THR A 804 -21.75 22.06 -5.61
N ILE A 805 -21.67 21.76 -6.91
CA ILE A 805 -20.63 20.87 -7.45
C ILE A 805 -19.25 21.50 -7.30
N GLY A 806 -19.10 22.79 -7.60
CA GLY A 806 -17.84 23.51 -7.44
C GLY A 806 -17.33 23.50 -6.00
N TYR A 807 -18.22 23.67 -5.02
CA TYR A 807 -17.89 23.54 -3.60
C TYR A 807 -17.49 22.10 -3.22
N LEU A 808 -18.21 21.09 -3.70
CA LEU A 808 -17.89 19.68 -3.43
C LEU A 808 -16.54 19.26 -4.01
N ILE A 809 -16.17 19.77 -5.20
CA ILE A 809 -14.85 19.55 -5.81
C ILE A 809 -13.77 20.31 -5.04
N PHE A 810 -14.00 21.58 -4.70
CA PHE A 810 -13.03 22.40 -3.95
C PHE A 810 -12.71 21.82 -2.57
N SER A 811 -13.72 21.30 -1.87
CA SER A 811 -13.59 20.71 -0.53
C SER A 811 -13.06 19.28 -0.52
N GLY A 812 -12.90 18.62 -1.67
CA GLY A 812 -12.52 17.21 -1.76
C GLY A 812 -13.64 16.22 -1.34
N THR A 813 -14.78 16.73 -0.87
CA THR A 813 -15.92 15.94 -0.40
C THR A 813 -16.63 15.17 -1.51
N LEU A 814 -16.46 15.58 -2.78
CA LEU A 814 -16.99 14.83 -3.93
C LEU A 814 -16.35 13.43 -4.04
N THR A 815 -15.09 13.29 -3.64
CA THR A 815 -14.37 11.99 -3.64
C THR A 815 -14.95 11.05 -2.58
N VAL A 816 -15.29 11.59 -1.41
CA VAL A 816 -15.97 10.87 -0.32
C VAL A 816 -17.40 10.49 -0.72
N PHE A 817 -18.13 11.40 -1.36
CA PHE A 817 -19.47 11.12 -1.90
C PHE A 817 -19.41 10.06 -3.01
N ASN A 818 -18.43 10.10 -3.91
CA ASN A 818 -18.23 9.09 -4.95
C ASN A 818 -17.78 7.74 -4.39
N GLN A 819 -17.01 7.70 -3.30
CA GLN A 819 -16.75 6.45 -2.56
C GLN A 819 -18.04 5.90 -1.96
N TYR A 820 -18.90 6.76 -1.40
CA TYR A 820 -20.19 6.36 -0.83
C TYR A 820 -21.18 5.86 -1.91
N VAL A 821 -21.31 6.58 -3.03
CA VAL A 821 -22.12 6.17 -4.20
C VAL A 821 -21.51 4.95 -4.91
N GLY A 822 -20.18 4.82 -4.91
CA GLY A 822 -19.43 3.66 -5.40
C GLY A 822 -19.81 2.35 -4.72
N THR A 823 -20.31 2.43 -3.48
CA THR A 823 -20.85 1.28 -2.72
C THR A 823 -22.37 1.11 -2.83
N SER A 824 -23.06 1.97 -3.59
CA SER A 824 -24.52 1.99 -3.68
C SER A 824 -25.10 0.97 -4.67
N THR A 825 -26.35 0.56 -4.44
CA THR A 825 -27.11 -0.35 -5.32
C THR A 825 -27.27 0.18 -6.75
N PHE A 826 -27.27 1.50 -6.94
CA PHE A 826 -27.32 2.12 -8.27
C PHE A 826 -26.08 1.80 -9.10
N GLN A 827 -24.90 1.77 -8.47
CA GLN A 827 -23.64 1.44 -9.14
C GLN A 827 -23.57 -0.05 -9.49
N LYS A 828 -24.11 -0.94 -8.65
CA LYS A 828 -24.28 -2.37 -8.98
C LYS A 828 -25.20 -2.61 -10.18
N ILE A 829 -26.25 -1.79 -10.34
CA ILE A 829 -27.13 -1.85 -11.52
C ILE A 829 -26.40 -1.34 -12.77
N ILE A 830 -25.61 -0.26 -12.65
CA ILE A 830 -24.77 0.23 -13.76
C ILE A 830 -23.77 -0.84 -14.18
N PHE A 831 -23.08 -1.49 -13.22
CA PHE A 831 -22.16 -2.58 -13.49
C PHE A 831 -22.85 -3.81 -14.08
N ALA A 832 -24.05 -4.19 -13.62
CA ALA A 832 -24.83 -5.27 -14.21
C ALA A 832 -25.30 -4.96 -15.64
N VAL A 833 -25.61 -3.69 -15.94
CA VAL A 833 -25.92 -3.23 -17.29
C VAL A 833 -24.67 -3.21 -18.17
N GLU A 834 -23.52 -2.83 -17.62
CA GLU A 834 -22.21 -2.88 -18.29
C GLU A 834 -21.80 -4.33 -18.60
N GLU A 835 -21.97 -5.26 -17.66
CA GLU A 835 -21.77 -6.71 -17.83
C GLU A 835 -22.72 -7.28 -18.91
N TRP A 836 -24.00 -6.92 -18.85
CA TRP A 836 -24.98 -7.34 -19.85
C TRP A 836 -24.67 -6.80 -21.25
N LEU A 837 -24.19 -5.57 -21.36
CA LEU A 837 -23.74 -4.98 -22.63
C LEU A 837 -22.46 -5.65 -23.15
N LEU A 838 -21.54 -6.06 -22.27
CA LEU A 838 -20.33 -6.78 -22.63
C LEU A 838 -20.63 -8.23 -23.08
N GLU A 839 -21.66 -8.86 -22.53
CA GLU A 839 -22.15 -10.16 -23.01
C GLU A 839 -22.78 -10.11 -24.40
N LEU A 840 -23.38 -8.99 -24.79
CA LEU A 840 -23.95 -8.77 -26.13
C LEU A 840 -22.89 -8.54 -27.22
N VAL A 841 -21.64 -8.25 -26.83
CA VAL A 841 -20.51 -7.98 -27.74
C VAL A 841 -19.58 -9.20 -27.87
N LYS A 842 -19.76 -10.23 -27.04
CA LYS A 842 -19.25 -11.60 -27.29
C LYS A 842 -20.10 -12.29 -28.34
#